data_AF-A0A959KA17-F1
#
_entry.id   AF-A0A959KA17-F1
#
_cell.length_a   1.000
_cell.length_b   1.000
_cell.length_c   1.000
_cell.angle_alpha   90.00
_cell.angle_beta   90.00
_cell.angle_gamma   90.00
#
_symmetry.space_group_name_H-M   'P 1'
#
loop_
_entity.id
_entity.type
_entity.pdbx_description
1 polymer ?
#
loop_
_entity_poly.entity_id
_entity_poly.type
_entity_poly.pdbx_seq_one_letter_code
_entity_poly.pdbx_strand_id
1 'polypeptide(L)'
;MIRLFAGLLLILVVLPVAGQDSLFPEPVFENGKEGYACYRIPAIVQSPDGRLLAFCEARKTGCDDFGQVDIVMKESRNHGKSWSSLQAIATNGTVKAGNPVPVWDLLDPRYPKGRLFLFFNTASESEWSIRSGRGVTEIWFQTSADLGKSWSKPQNITLQVHHPNQPDYRQEYQDPKDWRTNALGPGHGLQLIHSPYRGRLFIPANHSAGEPQDSFADYHAYGFYSDDHGKTFHQSEEVTDPGSNESIATEWTDGTVILNTRQQTGRQRQRLISISHDGGAHWDTSYYDAYLPDPVCQASTLFFAGEKEKALLLSNPQSVSGRNNLVLKASLDGGAHWTESRVVWSGNAAYSDLVQLNPRDVGILFEQGNQGGIFFTKVSWTWLKEGRNAALLEWIKPAKSAVEDRLSLAAPQINPPNSFFQGRMFLEIKNGLPGNRYYYTEDGSEPDEHAHRYYQPIEVKASTVLKIKAFNDSYLPSPVVTRTYFKSHDLAALEEVSLEEAPSPTYPGQGATTLQDRTLGSNNFGDGSWLGFEGNDCILYFRYNRPVTLSKLTVSCLNAAASWILPAEKIEVYTSADGKRFDFWDEVFPQVSGNDGTVFTTMELTGRKERFLKVVIKNSAVLPEGHPGAGQPAWLFVDEVVVE
;
A
#
# COMPACT_ATOMS: atom_id res chain seq x y z
N MET A 1 -61.87 40.93 35.90
CA MET A 1 -61.06 40.60 34.70
C MET A 1 -60.00 39.59 35.14
N ILE A 2 -60.26 38.30 34.90
CA ILE A 2 -59.38 37.19 35.28
C ILE A 2 -58.28 37.10 34.22
N ARG A 3 -57.01 37.23 34.61
CA ARG A 3 -55.86 36.93 33.73
C ARG A 3 -55.16 35.68 34.27
N LEU A 4 -55.25 34.59 33.52
CA LEU A 4 -54.43 33.41 33.66
C LEU A 4 -52.96 33.78 33.38
N PHE A 5 -52.04 33.37 34.25
CA PHE A 5 -50.63 33.21 33.90
C PHE A 5 -50.31 31.71 33.92
N ALA A 6 -49.96 31.20 32.73
CA ALA A 6 -49.48 29.84 32.54
C ALA A 6 -48.05 29.73 33.08
N GLY A 7 -47.82 28.85 34.05
CA GLY A 7 -46.49 28.44 34.48
C GLY A 7 -45.96 27.35 33.55
N LEU A 8 -44.87 27.65 32.84
CA LEU A 8 -44.14 26.69 32.02
C LEU A 8 -43.20 25.89 32.94
N LEU A 9 -43.49 24.60 33.15
CA LEU A 9 -42.64 23.68 33.90
C LEU A 9 -41.51 23.21 32.97
N LEU A 10 -40.28 23.67 33.22
CA LEU A 10 -39.08 23.22 32.50
C LEU A 10 -38.65 21.85 33.07
N ILE A 11 -38.92 20.76 32.35
CA ILE A 11 -38.38 19.43 32.67
C ILE A 11 -36.94 19.40 32.16
N LEU A 12 -35.98 19.45 33.07
CA LEU A 12 -34.57 19.17 32.78
C LEU A 12 -34.42 17.66 32.54
N VAL A 13 -34.39 17.25 31.27
CA VAL A 13 -33.96 15.90 30.89
C VAL A 13 -32.44 15.86 31.00
N VAL A 14 -31.93 15.33 32.12
CA VAL A 14 -30.52 14.95 32.24
C VAL A 14 -30.34 13.70 31.38
N LEU A 15 -29.87 13.87 30.15
CA LEU A 15 -29.36 12.76 29.36
C LEU A 15 -28.09 12.24 30.07
N PRO A 16 -27.96 10.92 30.29
CA PRO A 16 -26.72 10.39 30.83
C PRO A 16 -25.62 10.66 29.82
N VAL A 17 -24.59 11.41 30.25
CA VAL A 17 -23.31 11.44 29.54
C VAL A 17 -22.83 9.99 29.48
N ALA A 18 -22.67 9.46 28.28
CA ALA A 18 -22.10 8.14 28.07
C ALA A 18 -20.78 8.07 28.84
N GLY A 19 -20.69 7.09 29.75
CA GLY A 19 -19.56 6.92 30.64
C GLY A 19 -18.26 6.84 29.85
N GLN A 20 -17.26 7.56 30.33
CA GLN A 20 -15.87 7.36 29.94
C GLN A 20 -15.50 5.94 30.39
N ASP A 21 -15.58 4.95 29.50
CA ASP A 21 -15.13 3.58 29.78
C ASP A 21 -13.64 3.65 30.13
N SER A 22 -13.32 3.64 31.43
CA SER A 22 -11.95 3.49 31.88
C SER A 22 -11.50 2.09 31.55
N LEU A 23 -10.54 1.97 30.62
CA LEU A 23 -9.87 0.71 30.33
C LEU A 23 -9.06 0.31 31.56
N PHE A 24 -9.46 -0.77 32.21
CA PHE A 24 -8.67 -1.44 33.23
C PHE A 24 -8.14 -2.73 32.61
N PRO A 25 -6.83 -2.80 32.26
CA PRO A 25 -6.22 -4.04 31.81
C PRO A 25 -6.26 -5.09 32.93
N GLU A 26 -6.74 -6.29 32.60
CA GLU A 26 -6.80 -7.43 33.49
C GLU A 26 -5.46 -8.18 33.47
N PRO A 27 -4.84 -8.50 34.62
CA PRO A 27 -3.63 -9.28 34.65
C PRO A 27 -3.88 -10.71 34.14
N VAL A 28 -3.04 -11.18 33.21
CA VAL A 28 -3.10 -12.55 32.68
C VAL A 28 -1.94 -13.37 33.24
N PHE A 29 -0.73 -12.83 33.13
CA PHE A 29 0.50 -13.45 33.64
C PHE A 29 1.26 -12.42 34.48
N GLU A 30 1.31 -12.63 35.80
CA GLU A 30 1.91 -11.68 36.74
C GLU A 30 3.30 -12.16 37.15
N ASN A 31 4.29 -11.27 37.06
CA ASN A 31 5.66 -11.58 37.44
C ASN A 31 5.74 -12.04 38.92
N GLY A 32 6.59 -13.02 39.19
CA GLY A 32 6.75 -13.62 40.51
C GLY A 32 5.63 -14.59 40.94
N LYS A 33 4.62 -14.84 40.10
CA LYS A 33 3.54 -15.80 40.38
C LYS A 33 3.69 -17.10 39.60
N GLU A 34 2.99 -18.12 40.09
CA GLU A 34 2.88 -19.45 39.44
C GLU A 34 4.25 -20.12 39.15
N GLY A 35 5.26 -19.76 39.93
CA GLY A 35 6.59 -20.39 39.91
C GLY A 35 7.57 -19.82 38.88
N TYR A 36 7.29 -18.66 38.28
CA TYR A 36 8.21 -17.97 37.35
C TYR A 36 8.49 -16.55 37.81
N ALA A 37 9.72 -16.09 37.56
CA ALA A 37 10.14 -14.74 37.91
C ALA A 37 9.52 -13.69 36.97
N CYS A 38 9.42 -14.01 35.67
CA CYS A 38 9.05 -13.03 34.66
C CYS A 38 8.25 -13.67 33.52
N TYR A 39 7.22 -12.98 33.03
CA TYR A 39 6.45 -13.36 31.84
C TYR A 39 6.59 -12.31 30.76
N ARG A 40 6.93 -12.74 29.55
CA ARG A 40 7.22 -11.86 28.39
C ARG A 40 6.76 -12.48 27.08
N ILE A 41 6.77 -11.70 26.01
CA ILE A 41 6.51 -12.15 24.63
C ILE A 41 5.07 -12.70 24.47
N PRO A 42 4.05 -11.84 24.57
CA PRO A 42 2.65 -12.23 24.49
C PRO A 42 2.26 -12.69 23.09
N ALA A 43 1.40 -13.69 23.04
CA ALA A 43 0.73 -14.17 21.84
C ALA A 43 -0.71 -14.57 22.17
N ILE A 44 -1.66 -14.29 21.29
CA ILE A 44 -3.08 -14.59 21.58
C ILE A 44 -3.85 -14.99 20.32
N VAL A 45 -4.71 -16.01 20.45
CA VAL A 45 -5.66 -16.40 19.41
C VAL A 45 -7.04 -16.66 19.99
N GLN A 46 -8.07 -16.44 19.18
CA GLN A 46 -9.43 -16.87 19.48
C GLN A 46 -9.72 -18.17 18.73
N SER A 47 -10.20 -19.17 19.46
CA SER A 47 -10.68 -20.43 18.88
C SER A 47 -12.05 -20.27 18.21
N PRO A 48 -12.44 -21.18 17.30
CA PRO A 48 -13.73 -21.10 16.61
C PRO A 48 -14.97 -21.08 17.52
N ASP A 49 -14.86 -21.57 18.76
CA ASP A 49 -15.94 -21.53 19.75
C ASP A 49 -15.89 -20.29 20.68
N GLY A 50 -15.04 -19.31 20.35
CA GLY A 50 -14.95 -18.03 21.03
C GLY A 50 -14.00 -17.98 22.23
N ARG A 51 -13.36 -19.09 22.61
CA ARG A 51 -12.36 -19.08 23.70
C ARG A 51 -11.08 -18.37 23.28
N LEU A 52 -10.49 -17.64 24.22
CA LEU A 52 -9.17 -17.03 24.05
C LEU A 52 -8.10 -17.94 24.63
N LEU A 53 -7.01 -18.10 23.89
CA LEU A 53 -5.80 -18.79 24.34
C LEU A 53 -4.66 -17.78 24.31
N ALA A 54 -4.21 -17.37 25.48
CA ALA A 54 -3.07 -16.48 25.65
C ALA A 54 -1.83 -17.31 25.94
N PHE A 55 -0.75 -17.03 25.23
CA PHE A 55 0.56 -17.66 25.36
C PHE A 55 1.61 -16.61 25.71
N CYS A 56 2.68 -17.05 26.37
CA CYS A 56 3.86 -16.22 26.59
C CYS A 56 5.10 -17.07 26.92
N GLU A 57 6.26 -16.43 26.90
CA GLU A 57 7.45 -16.93 27.59
C GLU A 57 7.29 -16.77 29.10
N ALA A 58 7.51 -17.85 29.85
CA ALA A 58 7.65 -17.87 31.30
C ALA A 58 9.11 -18.13 31.66
N ARG A 59 9.79 -17.09 32.16
CA ARG A 59 11.22 -17.08 32.44
C ARG A 59 11.45 -17.38 33.92
N LYS A 60 12.17 -18.47 34.19
CA LYS A 60 12.21 -19.08 35.53
C LYS A 60 12.91 -18.21 36.58
N THR A 61 14.09 -17.69 36.26
CA THR A 61 15.01 -17.09 37.24
C THR A 61 15.05 -15.56 37.20
N GLY A 62 14.67 -14.94 36.07
CA GLY A 62 14.70 -13.50 35.87
C GLY A 62 14.00 -13.10 34.58
N CYS A 63 14.22 -11.86 34.13
CA CYS A 63 13.65 -11.34 32.89
C CYS A 63 14.60 -11.39 31.69
N ASP A 64 15.69 -12.18 31.74
CA ASP A 64 16.66 -12.27 30.64
C ASP A 64 16.12 -13.08 29.46
N ASP A 65 16.59 -12.78 28.25
CA ASP A 65 16.11 -13.42 27.01
C ASP A 65 16.60 -14.88 26.84
N PHE A 66 17.49 -15.35 27.71
CA PHE A 66 18.03 -16.70 27.74
C PHE A 66 18.09 -17.26 29.17
N GLY A 67 18.07 -18.59 29.28
CA GLY A 67 17.99 -19.36 30.52
C GLY A 67 16.88 -20.41 30.42
N GLN A 68 16.38 -20.88 31.56
CA GLN A 68 15.19 -21.73 31.58
C GLN A 68 13.96 -20.87 31.26
N VAL A 69 13.51 -20.99 30.01
CA VAL A 69 12.33 -20.29 29.49
C VAL A 69 11.40 -21.36 28.91
N ASP A 70 10.17 -21.38 29.43
CA ASP A 70 9.11 -22.24 28.95
C ASP A 70 8.07 -21.41 28.20
N ILE A 71 7.33 -22.02 27.28
CA ILE A 71 6.11 -21.44 26.73
C ILE A 71 4.94 -21.94 27.54
N VAL A 72 4.15 -21.00 28.07
CA VAL A 72 2.99 -21.27 28.89
C VAL A 72 1.71 -20.73 28.24
N MET A 73 0.57 -21.22 28.69
CA MET A 73 -0.74 -20.82 28.19
C MET A 73 -1.76 -20.66 29.33
N LYS A 74 -2.67 -19.70 29.16
CA LYS A 74 -3.94 -19.61 29.90
C LYS A 74 -5.12 -19.47 28.94
N GLU A 75 -6.26 -20.02 29.34
CA GLU A 75 -7.50 -19.96 28.57
C GLU A 75 -8.51 -19.00 29.23
N SER A 76 -9.25 -18.24 28.42
CA SER A 76 -10.45 -17.51 28.85
C SER A 76 -11.69 -17.96 28.08
N ARG A 77 -12.79 -18.18 28.81
CA ARG A 77 -14.12 -18.55 28.28
C ARG A 77 -15.12 -17.40 28.30
N ASN A 78 -14.72 -16.23 28.75
CA ASN A 78 -15.60 -15.08 28.99
C ASN A 78 -14.98 -13.77 28.48
N HIS A 79 -14.33 -13.85 27.32
CA HIS A 79 -13.73 -12.72 26.60
C HIS A 79 -12.69 -11.96 27.43
N GLY A 80 -11.84 -12.69 28.16
CA GLY A 80 -10.70 -12.14 28.89
C GLY A 80 -10.99 -11.62 30.30
N LYS A 81 -12.23 -11.79 30.81
CA LYS A 81 -12.61 -11.37 32.17
C LYS A 81 -11.99 -12.27 33.27
N SER A 82 -11.75 -13.54 32.95
CA SER A 82 -11.03 -14.45 33.83
C SER A 82 -10.25 -15.48 33.03
N TRP A 83 -9.18 -16.00 33.63
CA TRP A 83 -8.24 -16.90 33.00
C TRP A 83 -8.07 -18.19 33.81
N SER A 84 -7.80 -19.30 33.12
CA SER A 84 -7.51 -20.59 33.74
C SER A 84 -6.22 -20.56 34.56
N SER A 85 -5.96 -21.67 35.27
CA SER A 85 -4.61 -21.96 35.78
C SER A 85 -3.60 -22.04 34.63
N LEU A 86 -2.34 -21.69 34.93
CA LEU A 86 -1.21 -21.80 34.02
C LEU A 86 -1.00 -23.24 33.53
N GLN A 87 -0.71 -23.39 32.23
CA GLN A 87 -0.31 -24.65 31.61
C GLN A 87 1.04 -24.47 30.92
N ALA A 88 2.02 -25.31 31.21
CA ALA A 88 3.28 -25.36 30.44
C ALA A 88 3.05 -26.16 29.15
N ILE A 89 3.29 -25.53 28.00
CA ILE A 89 2.99 -26.10 26.67
C ILE A 89 4.24 -26.58 25.96
N ALA A 90 5.33 -25.83 26.03
CA ALA A 90 6.62 -26.24 25.49
C ALA A 90 7.73 -25.87 26.47
N THR A 91 8.67 -26.80 26.67
CA THR A 91 9.83 -26.63 27.54
C THR A 91 11.07 -27.14 26.81
N ASN A 92 12.25 -26.66 27.20
CA ASN A 92 13.51 -27.13 26.65
C ASN A 92 14.54 -27.41 27.76
N GLY A 93 14.10 -28.15 28.78
CA GLY A 93 14.92 -28.49 29.94
C GLY A 93 15.34 -27.24 30.72
N THR A 94 16.64 -26.95 30.74
CA THR A 94 17.22 -25.82 31.46
C THR A 94 17.53 -24.62 30.56
N VAL A 95 17.20 -24.71 29.27
CA VAL A 95 17.43 -23.67 28.26
C VAL A 95 16.11 -23.25 27.60
N LYS A 96 16.19 -22.38 26.60
CA LYS A 96 15.03 -21.65 26.07
C LYS A 96 14.16 -22.51 25.14
N ALA A 97 12.86 -22.47 25.38
CA ALA A 97 11.79 -22.52 24.37
C ALA A 97 11.06 -21.18 24.40
N GLY A 98 10.96 -20.48 23.27
CA GLY A 98 10.45 -19.11 23.27
C GLY A 98 9.85 -18.64 21.95
N ASN A 99 9.49 -17.36 21.91
CA ASN A 99 8.76 -16.70 20.83
C ASN A 99 7.57 -17.52 20.31
N PRO A 100 6.51 -17.69 21.12
CA PRO A 100 5.32 -18.42 20.69
C PRO A 100 4.64 -17.72 19.50
N VAL A 101 4.28 -18.51 18.49
CA VAL A 101 3.45 -18.08 17.35
C VAL A 101 2.31 -19.08 17.11
N PRO A 102 1.19 -18.95 17.85
CA PRO A 102 -0.03 -19.70 17.57
C PRO A 102 -0.68 -19.29 16.23
N VAL A 103 -1.24 -20.27 15.51
CA VAL A 103 -2.08 -20.05 14.32
C VAL A 103 -3.13 -21.14 14.19
N TRP A 104 -4.34 -20.77 13.80
CA TRP A 104 -5.40 -21.73 13.49
C TRP A 104 -5.34 -22.15 12.03
N ASP A 105 -5.34 -23.46 11.80
CA ASP A 105 -5.72 -24.05 10.53
C ASP A 105 -7.21 -24.44 10.60
N LEU A 106 -8.06 -23.59 10.04
CA LEU A 106 -9.51 -23.77 9.99
C LEU A 106 -9.99 -24.43 8.70
N LEU A 107 -9.08 -24.62 7.74
CA LEU A 107 -9.41 -25.07 6.38
C LEU A 107 -8.96 -26.50 6.11
N ASP A 108 -8.24 -27.14 7.02
CA ASP A 108 -7.94 -28.57 6.96
C ASP A 108 -9.21 -29.42 7.18
N PRO A 109 -9.71 -30.16 6.16
CA PRO A 109 -10.91 -30.96 6.28
C PRO A 109 -10.79 -32.11 7.30
N ARG A 110 -9.57 -32.50 7.69
CA ARG A 110 -9.33 -33.53 8.71
C ARG A 110 -9.68 -33.06 10.12
N TYR A 111 -9.69 -31.74 10.35
CA TYR A 111 -9.94 -31.13 11.66
C TYR A 111 -11.08 -30.10 11.54
N PRO A 112 -12.35 -30.53 11.42
CA PRO A 112 -13.49 -29.64 11.16
C PRO A 112 -13.78 -28.64 12.29
N LYS A 113 -13.15 -28.79 13.47
CA LYS A 113 -13.22 -27.83 14.58
C LYS A 113 -12.04 -26.83 14.59
N GLY A 114 -11.19 -26.89 13.56
CA GLY A 114 -9.90 -26.22 13.52
C GLY A 114 -8.80 -27.04 14.20
N ARG A 115 -7.57 -26.88 13.68
CA ARG A 115 -6.34 -27.39 14.29
C ARG A 115 -5.46 -26.21 14.68
N LEU A 116 -5.13 -26.11 15.96
CA LEU A 116 -4.22 -25.07 16.44
C LEU A 116 -2.79 -25.55 16.27
N PHE A 117 -1.96 -24.75 15.61
CA PHE A 117 -0.51 -24.88 15.64
C PHE A 117 0.06 -23.90 16.66
N LEU A 118 1.10 -24.32 17.36
CA LEU A 118 1.99 -23.46 18.13
C LEU A 118 3.40 -23.66 17.60
N PHE A 119 3.90 -22.67 16.88
CA PHE A 119 5.29 -22.60 16.47
C PHE A 119 6.13 -21.92 17.55
N PHE A 120 7.38 -22.34 17.71
CA PHE A 120 8.32 -21.77 18.65
C PHE A 120 9.77 -22.06 18.24
N ASN A 121 10.70 -21.27 18.75
CA ASN A 121 12.13 -21.55 18.62
C ASN A 121 12.74 -22.01 19.93
N THR A 122 13.73 -22.90 19.85
CA THR A 122 14.58 -23.29 20.97
C THR A 122 15.99 -22.78 20.76
N ALA A 123 16.68 -22.40 21.84
CA ALA A 123 18.06 -21.93 21.77
C ALA A 123 18.95 -22.72 22.74
N SER A 124 20.13 -23.16 22.28
CA SER A 124 21.11 -23.85 23.13
C SER A 124 21.92 -22.89 24.00
N GLU A 125 22.06 -21.64 23.55
CA GLU A 125 22.91 -20.61 24.14
C GLU A 125 22.26 -19.22 24.05
N SER A 126 22.86 -18.21 24.67
CA SER A 126 22.40 -16.82 24.55
C SER A 126 22.46 -16.33 23.09
N GLU A 127 21.60 -15.37 22.75
CA GLU A 127 21.52 -14.82 21.38
C GLU A 127 22.89 -14.35 20.87
N TRP A 128 23.65 -13.62 21.68
CA TRP A 128 25.00 -13.17 21.31
C TRP A 128 25.96 -14.34 21.00
N SER A 129 25.90 -15.42 21.79
CA SER A 129 26.74 -16.60 21.55
C SER A 129 26.37 -17.28 20.25
N ILE A 130 25.08 -17.48 19.99
CA ILE A 130 24.58 -18.07 18.75
C ILE A 130 24.97 -17.20 17.54
N ARG A 131 24.72 -15.89 17.60
CA ARG A 131 25.16 -14.93 16.57
C ARG A 131 26.67 -14.98 16.32
N SER A 132 27.46 -15.30 17.34
CA SER A 132 28.92 -15.45 17.21
C SER A 132 29.36 -16.86 16.80
N GLY A 133 28.45 -17.68 16.26
CA GLY A 133 28.75 -19.05 15.82
C GLY A 133 28.94 -20.05 16.96
N ARG A 134 28.44 -19.76 18.16
CA ARG A 134 28.54 -20.64 19.35
C ARG A 134 27.15 -20.98 19.89
N GLY A 135 26.54 -22.00 19.30
CA GLY A 135 25.23 -22.51 19.69
C GLY A 135 24.27 -22.59 18.51
N VAL A 136 23.08 -23.11 18.77
CA VAL A 136 22.08 -23.43 17.75
C VAL A 136 20.72 -22.89 18.15
N THR A 137 20.02 -22.38 17.14
CA THR A 137 18.57 -22.18 17.21
C THR A 137 17.87 -23.22 16.35
N GLU A 138 16.83 -23.86 16.90
CA GLU A 138 16.00 -24.82 16.17
C GLU A 138 14.54 -24.35 16.16
N ILE A 139 13.83 -24.64 15.07
CA ILE A 139 12.42 -24.26 14.87
C ILE A 139 11.54 -25.48 15.01
N TRP A 140 10.50 -25.34 15.83
CA TRP A 140 9.60 -26.42 16.20
C TRP A 140 8.14 -26.01 16.10
N PHE A 141 7.26 -27.00 15.99
CA PHE A 141 5.85 -26.79 16.25
C PHE A 141 5.20 -27.95 16.99
N GLN A 142 4.11 -27.66 17.69
CA GLN A 142 3.15 -28.64 18.23
C GLN A 142 1.76 -28.30 17.73
N THR A 143 0.85 -29.27 17.72
CA THR A 143 -0.54 -29.05 17.31
C THR A 143 -1.54 -29.55 18.34
N SER A 144 -2.67 -28.85 18.45
CA SER A 144 -3.83 -29.26 19.22
C SER A 144 -5.04 -29.43 18.31
N ALA A 145 -5.68 -30.59 18.41
CA ALA A 145 -6.92 -30.93 17.69
C ALA A 145 -8.17 -30.80 18.57
N ASP A 146 -8.00 -30.44 19.85
CA ASP A 146 -9.05 -30.40 20.87
C ASP A 146 -9.16 -29.03 21.55
N LEU A 147 -8.78 -28.00 20.79
CA LEU A 147 -8.92 -26.59 21.14
C LEU A 147 -8.07 -26.19 22.36
N GLY A 148 -6.79 -26.56 22.32
CA GLY A 148 -5.75 -26.19 23.29
C GLY A 148 -5.68 -27.07 24.54
N LYS A 149 -6.44 -28.18 24.61
CA LYS A 149 -6.49 -29.03 25.83
C LYS A 149 -5.36 -30.06 25.88
N SER A 150 -4.99 -30.61 24.73
CA SER A 150 -3.84 -31.50 24.58
C SER A 150 -3.05 -31.15 23.32
N TRP A 151 -1.76 -31.54 23.32
CA TRP A 151 -0.79 -31.18 22.30
C TRP A 151 -0.08 -32.42 21.78
N SER A 152 0.17 -32.44 20.47
CA SER A 152 1.01 -33.44 19.83
C SER A 152 2.46 -33.32 20.31
N LYS A 153 3.28 -34.35 20.10
CA LYS A 153 4.73 -34.23 20.28
C LYS A 153 5.31 -33.09 19.42
N PRO A 154 6.33 -32.36 19.91
CA PRO A 154 7.05 -31.37 19.09
C PRO A 154 7.64 -31.98 17.83
N GLN A 155 7.53 -31.25 16.72
CA GLN A 155 8.14 -31.58 15.44
C GLN A 155 9.19 -30.53 15.10
N ASN A 156 10.41 -30.98 14.81
CA ASN A 156 11.51 -30.11 14.38
C ASN A 156 11.39 -29.88 12.87
N ILE A 157 11.33 -28.62 12.45
CA ILE A 157 11.27 -28.22 11.03
C ILE A 157 12.47 -27.38 10.62
N THR A 158 13.53 -27.34 11.43
CA THR A 158 14.70 -26.46 11.24
C THR A 158 15.26 -26.56 9.83
N LEU A 159 15.49 -27.75 9.30
CA LEU A 159 16.04 -27.94 7.94
C LEU A 159 15.10 -27.54 6.79
N GLN A 160 13.83 -27.23 7.06
CA GLN A 160 12.88 -26.75 6.04
C GLN A 160 12.82 -25.22 5.99
N VAL A 161 13.20 -24.52 7.06
CA VAL A 161 12.92 -23.08 7.23
C VAL A 161 14.13 -22.28 7.77
N HIS A 162 15.24 -22.94 8.08
CA HIS A 162 16.46 -22.36 8.61
C HIS A 162 17.68 -23.00 7.92
N HIS A 163 18.81 -22.32 8.00
CA HIS A 163 20.06 -22.73 7.36
C HIS A 163 21.24 -22.78 8.34
N PRO A 164 21.20 -23.64 9.38
CA PRO A 164 22.24 -23.70 10.40
C PRO A 164 23.54 -24.34 9.88
N ASN A 165 24.68 -23.85 10.39
CA ASN A 165 26.01 -24.39 10.12
C ASN A 165 26.77 -24.71 11.42
N GLN A 166 26.36 -25.79 12.08
CA GLN A 166 26.88 -26.24 13.38
C GLN A 166 27.00 -27.77 13.43
N PRO A 167 27.91 -28.36 12.65
CA PRO A 167 28.03 -29.82 12.51
C PRO A 167 28.36 -30.55 13.82
N ASP A 168 29.03 -29.87 14.76
CA ASP A 168 29.36 -30.40 16.08
C ASP A 168 28.11 -30.57 16.97
N TYR A 169 27.06 -29.78 16.72
CA TYR A 169 25.78 -29.92 17.41
C TYR A 169 24.90 -30.97 16.75
N ARG A 170 24.75 -30.91 15.42
CA ARG A 170 24.12 -31.95 14.60
C ARG A 170 24.81 -32.03 13.25
N GLN A 171 25.15 -33.25 12.84
CA GLN A 171 25.87 -33.49 11.59
C GLN A 171 25.12 -32.97 10.36
N GLU A 172 23.80 -32.87 10.37
CA GLU A 172 23.03 -32.32 9.24
C GLU A 172 23.16 -30.79 9.09
N TYR A 173 23.64 -30.07 10.11
CA TYR A 173 23.74 -28.60 10.13
C TYR A 173 25.05 -28.15 9.49
N GLN A 174 25.10 -28.16 8.17
CA GLN A 174 26.28 -27.81 7.37
C GLN A 174 25.93 -26.84 6.22
N ASP A 175 24.88 -26.03 6.38
CA ASP A 175 24.44 -25.14 5.30
C ASP A 175 25.39 -23.94 5.14
N PRO A 176 25.97 -23.71 3.95
CA PRO A 176 26.92 -22.62 3.74
C PRO A 176 26.31 -21.21 3.88
N LYS A 177 24.98 -21.06 3.91
CA LYS A 177 24.34 -19.76 4.22
C LYS A 177 24.61 -19.29 5.65
N ASP A 178 24.96 -20.20 6.56
CA ASP A 178 25.30 -19.91 7.97
C ASP A 178 24.30 -18.96 8.65
N TRP A 179 23.01 -19.30 8.58
CA TRP A 179 22.01 -18.62 9.38
C TRP A 179 22.17 -19.04 10.84
N ARG A 180 22.40 -18.07 11.73
CA ARG A 180 22.76 -18.33 13.12
C ARG A 180 21.53 -18.28 14.02
N THR A 181 21.12 -17.10 14.48
CA THR A 181 19.87 -16.98 15.25
C THR A 181 18.67 -17.20 14.33
N ASN A 182 17.55 -17.71 14.86
CA ASN A 182 16.29 -17.74 14.13
C ASN A 182 15.12 -17.57 15.12
N ALA A 183 14.46 -16.41 15.08
CA ALA A 183 13.36 -16.08 15.97
C ALA A 183 12.05 -16.01 15.17
N LEU A 184 10.97 -16.49 15.76
CA LEU A 184 9.64 -16.45 15.15
C LEU A 184 8.87 -15.20 15.60
N GLY A 185 8.02 -14.67 14.72
CA GLY A 185 7.12 -13.54 14.97
C GLY A 185 7.77 -12.46 15.83
N PRO A 186 7.42 -12.38 17.14
CA PRO A 186 6.41 -13.16 17.88
C PRO A 186 5.01 -12.53 17.82
N GLY A 187 3.99 -13.25 18.30
CA GLY A 187 2.58 -12.83 18.23
C GLY A 187 1.72 -13.97 17.72
N HIS A 188 1.06 -13.79 16.57
CA HIS A 188 0.30 -14.87 15.92
C HIS A 188 0.75 -15.08 14.47
N GLY A 189 0.47 -16.28 13.95
CA GLY A 189 0.62 -16.59 12.53
C GLY A 189 -0.68 -16.33 11.77
N LEU A 190 -0.62 -16.45 10.44
CA LEU A 190 -1.71 -16.11 9.53
C LEU A 190 -2.17 -17.36 8.77
N GLN A 191 -3.48 -17.57 8.64
CA GLN A 191 -4.04 -18.45 7.61
C GLN A 191 -4.72 -17.58 6.55
N LEU A 192 -4.23 -17.67 5.30
CA LEU A 192 -4.80 -16.92 4.19
C LEU A 192 -6.20 -17.42 3.83
N ILE A 193 -7.11 -16.49 3.57
CA ILE A 193 -8.51 -16.79 3.26
C ILE A 193 -8.90 -16.43 1.81
N HIS A 194 -8.09 -15.64 1.10
CA HIS A 194 -8.36 -15.26 -0.29
C HIS A 194 -7.61 -16.16 -1.29
N SER A 195 -8.17 -16.26 -2.50
CA SER A 195 -7.55 -17.02 -3.60
C SER A 195 -6.39 -16.23 -4.23
N PRO A 196 -5.38 -16.90 -4.82
CA PRO A 196 -5.27 -18.36 -5.01
C PRO A 196 -4.67 -19.13 -3.83
N TYR A 197 -4.15 -18.45 -2.81
CA TYR A 197 -3.40 -19.07 -1.70
C TYR A 197 -4.24 -19.44 -0.47
N ARG A 198 -5.56 -19.52 -0.64
CA ARG A 198 -6.51 -19.82 0.44
C ARG A 198 -6.15 -21.13 1.14
N GLY A 199 -5.94 -21.08 2.45
CA GLY A 199 -5.55 -22.22 3.28
C GLY A 199 -4.09 -22.22 3.70
N ARG A 200 -3.23 -21.47 2.98
CA ARG A 200 -1.81 -21.31 3.33
C ARG A 200 -1.67 -20.82 4.76
N LEU A 201 -0.84 -21.51 5.53
CA LEU A 201 -0.34 -21.02 6.82
C LEU A 201 0.93 -20.21 6.55
N PHE A 202 1.02 -18.99 7.05
CA PHE A 202 2.20 -18.13 6.94
C PHE A 202 2.69 -17.72 8.34
N ILE A 203 3.97 -17.95 8.60
CA ILE A 203 4.64 -17.69 9.88
C ILE A 203 5.78 -16.70 9.65
N PRO A 204 5.68 -15.47 10.15
CA PRO A 204 6.77 -14.50 10.13
C PRO A 204 7.95 -14.95 11.01
N ALA A 205 9.17 -14.61 10.61
CA ALA A 205 10.39 -14.94 11.33
C ALA A 205 11.53 -13.98 10.99
N ASN A 206 12.67 -14.12 11.66
CA ASN A 206 13.92 -13.45 11.33
C ASN A 206 15.11 -14.33 11.68
N HIS A 207 16.24 -14.09 11.04
CA HIS A 207 17.50 -14.73 11.37
C HIS A 207 18.64 -13.72 11.32
N SER A 208 19.78 -14.09 11.90
CA SER A 208 21.06 -13.46 11.57
C SER A 208 21.86 -14.36 10.61
N ALA A 209 22.75 -13.80 9.79
CA ALA A 209 23.60 -14.58 8.89
C ALA A 209 25.07 -14.19 8.97
N GLY A 210 25.95 -15.19 9.05
CA GLY A 210 27.40 -15.00 9.14
C GLY A 210 27.85 -14.25 10.39
N GLU A 211 29.04 -13.63 10.32
CA GLU A 211 29.60 -12.91 11.47
C GLU A 211 28.76 -11.70 11.90
N PRO A 212 28.64 -11.42 13.21
CA PRO A 212 27.91 -10.26 13.70
C PRO A 212 28.38 -8.96 13.05
N GLN A 213 27.43 -8.14 12.59
CA GLN A 213 27.71 -6.83 12.01
C GLN A 213 27.32 -5.71 12.96
N ASP A 214 27.90 -4.53 12.71
CA ASP A 214 27.59 -3.32 13.47
C ASP A 214 26.10 -3.00 13.43
N SER A 215 25.58 -2.56 14.58
CA SER A 215 24.17 -2.19 14.72
C SER A 215 23.21 -3.31 14.28
N PHE A 216 23.59 -4.58 14.39
CA PHE A 216 22.74 -5.72 14.05
C PHE A 216 22.34 -5.79 12.57
N ALA A 217 23.16 -5.24 11.66
CA ALA A 217 22.87 -5.24 10.22
C ALA A 217 22.87 -6.65 9.58
N ASP A 218 23.40 -7.66 10.28
CA ASP A 218 23.37 -9.08 9.90
C ASP A 218 22.00 -9.74 10.04
N TYR A 219 21.00 -9.04 10.60
CA TYR A 219 19.65 -9.56 10.73
C TYR A 219 18.80 -9.32 9.49
N HIS A 220 17.99 -10.31 9.16
CA HIS A 220 17.01 -10.24 8.09
C HIS A 220 15.68 -10.86 8.53
N ALA A 221 14.58 -10.13 8.30
CA ALA A 221 13.24 -10.66 8.43
C ALA A 221 12.90 -11.52 7.22
N TYR A 222 12.11 -12.57 7.44
CA TYR A 222 11.53 -13.41 6.40
C TYR A 222 10.23 -14.00 6.94
N GLY A 223 9.70 -15.00 6.27
CA GLY A 223 8.71 -15.92 6.82
C GLY A 223 8.80 -17.30 6.16
N PHE A 224 7.97 -18.21 6.62
CA PHE A 224 7.80 -19.50 5.97
C PHE A 224 6.32 -19.88 5.94
N TYR A 225 5.97 -20.74 5.00
CA TYR A 225 4.58 -21.09 4.77
C TYR A 225 4.38 -22.58 4.48
N SER A 226 3.14 -23.03 4.68
CA SER A 226 2.70 -24.38 4.34
C SER A 226 1.39 -24.30 3.57
N ASP A 227 1.37 -24.94 2.39
CA ASP A 227 0.18 -25.07 1.54
C ASP A 227 -0.54 -26.42 1.73
N ASP A 228 -0.03 -27.28 2.61
CA ASP A 228 -0.50 -28.66 2.78
C ASP A 228 -0.90 -29.00 4.23
N HIS A 229 -1.34 -27.97 4.95
CA HIS A 229 -1.84 -28.06 6.33
C HIS A 229 -0.77 -28.59 7.30
N GLY A 230 0.45 -28.03 7.16
CA GLY A 230 1.59 -28.23 8.05
C GLY A 230 2.30 -29.57 7.88
N LYS A 231 2.28 -30.19 6.69
CA LYS A 231 3.11 -31.39 6.42
C LYS A 231 4.48 -30.99 5.91
N THR A 232 4.57 -30.01 5.02
CA THR A 232 5.82 -29.40 4.57
C THR A 232 5.79 -27.89 4.69
N PHE A 233 6.97 -27.30 4.85
CA PHE A 233 7.16 -25.86 4.95
C PHE A 233 8.15 -25.38 3.89
N HIS A 234 7.88 -24.18 3.37
CA HIS A 234 8.68 -23.51 2.37
C HIS A 234 9.07 -22.13 2.88
N GLN A 235 10.32 -21.76 2.65
CA GLN A 235 10.81 -20.43 3.00
C GLN A 235 10.28 -19.38 2.00
N SER A 236 9.94 -18.19 2.50
CA SER A 236 9.77 -16.99 1.68
C SER A 236 11.11 -16.30 1.44
N GLU A 237 11.11 -15.27 0.59
CA GLU A 237 12.25 -14.38 0.45
C GLU A 237 12.54 -13.60 1.74
N GLU A 238 13.82 -13.25 1.93
CA GLU A 238 14.24 -12.29 2.94
C GLU A 238 13.75 -10.89 2.57
N VAL A 239 13.38 -10.10 3.58
CA VAL A 239 13.21 -8.65 3.43
C VAL A 239 14.60 -8.03 3.28
N THR A 240 14.82 -7.34 2.17
CA THR A 240 16.17 -6.88 1.77
C THR A 240 16.75 -5.76 2.65
N ASP A 241 15.98 -5.19 3.57
CA ASP A 241 16.46 -4.13 4.48
C ASP A 241 17.32 -4.71 5.62
N PRO A 242 18.60 -4.32 5.73
CA PRO A 242 19.50 -4.83 6.76
C PRO A 242 19.06 -4.45 8.18
N GLY A 243 19.02 -5.44 9.07
CA GLY A 243 18.51 -5.28 10.43
C GLY A 243 16.99 -5.32 10.51
N SER A 244 16.29 -5.72 9.45
CA SER A 244 14.90 -6.16 9.57
C SER A 244 14.83 -7.38 10.52
N ASN A 245 13.86 -7.38 11.44
CA ASN A 245 13.87 -8.31 12.58
C ASN A 245 12.46 -8.85 12.87
N GLU A 246 11.98 -8.80 14.12
CA GLU A 246 10.65 -9.28 14.50
C GLU A 246 9.53 -8.69 13.64
N SER A 247 8.66 -9.54 13.15
CA SER A 247 7.66 -9.19 12.15
C SER A 247 6.33 -9.89 12.41
N ILE A 248 5.26 -9.32 11.88
CA ILE A 248 3.92 -9.90 11.93
C ILE A 248 3.21 -9.66 10.60
N ALA A 249 2.39 -10.61 10.16
CA ALA A 249 1.72 -10.55 8.87
C ALA A 249 0.20 -10.42 9.01
N THR A 250 -0.43 -9.78 8.04
CA THR A 250 -1.89 -9.76 7.87
C THR A 250 -2.25 -9.81 6.39
N GLU A 251 -3.37 -10.44 6.06
CA GLU A 251 -3.94 -10.44 4.72
C GLU A 251 -5.00 -9.32 4.60
N TRP A 252 -4.90 -8.49 3.55
CA TRP A 252 -5.91 -7.48 3.21
C TRP A 252 -7.04 -8.06 2.35
N THR A 253 -8.06 -7.25 2.06
CA THR A 253 -9.30 -7.71 1.42
C THR A 253 -9.17 -8.13 -0.03
N ASP A 254 -8.08 -7.74 -0.68
CA ASP A 254 -7.73 -8.12 -2.05
C ASP A 254 -6.76 -9.30 -2.12
N GLY A 255 -6.41 -9.89 -0.98
CA GLY A 255 -5.44 -10.99 -0.87
C GLY A 255 -3.99 -10.54 -0.68
N THR A 256 -3.73 -9.23 -0.63
CA THR A 256 -2.39 -8.70 -0.35
C THR A 256 -1.92 -9.12 1.04
N VAL A 257 -0.74 -9.71 1.15
CA VAL A 257 -0.07 -9.98 2.42
C VAL A 257 0.82 -8.81 2.79
N ILE A 258 0.59 -8.25 3.95
CA ILE A 258 1.33 -7.11 4.50
C ILE A 258 2.16 -7.62 5.68
N LEU A 259 3.48 -7.48 5.59
CA LEU A 259 4.42 -7.77 6.68
C LEU A 259 4.81 -6.47 7.37
N ASN A 260 4.59 -6.41 8.68
CA ASN A 260 4.94 -5.27 9.51
C ASN A 260 6.13 -5.63 10.40
N THR A 261 7.27 -4.98 10.15
CA THR A 261 8.58 -5.42 10.63
C THR A 261 9.25 -4.36 11.51
N ARG A 262 9.85 -4.83 12.62
CA ARG A 262 10.73 -4.06 13.50
C ARG A 262 12.07 -3.83 12.80
N GLN A 263 12.57 -2.60 12.86
CA GLN A 263 13.92 -2.26 12.40
C GLN A 263 14.88 -2.27 13.60
N GLN A 264 15.80 -3.23 13.66
CA GLN A 264 16.71 -3.47 14.79
C GLN A 264 17.88 -2.49 14.90
N THR A 265 18.37 -1.96 13.79
CA THR A 265 19.51 -1.02 13.76
C THR A 265 19.24 0.27 14.54
N GLY A 266 17.96 0.66 14.65
CA GLY A 266 17.53 1.90 15.29
C GLY A 266 17.95 3.16 14.53
N ARG A 267 18.49 3.04 13.30
CA ARG A 267 18.77 4.18 12.41
C ARG A 267 17.48 4.79 11.88
N GLN A 268 16.52 3.92 11.56
CA GLN A 268 15.14 4.29 11.28
C GLN A 268 14.29 3.99 12.52
N ARG A 269 13.35 4.87 12.83
CA ARG A 269 12.48 4.80 14.00
C ARG A 269 11.02 4.71 13.59
N GLN A 270 10.80 3.98 12.51
CA GLN A 270 9.52 3.71 11.90
C GLN A 270 9.36 2.20 11.67
N ARG A 271 8.12 1.74 11.57
CA ARG A 271 7.82 0.38 11.11
C ARG A 271 8.24 0.23 9.64
N LEU A 272 8.90 -0.87 9.33
CA LEU A 272 9.18 -1.31 7.97
C LEU A 272 7.99 -2.14 7.47
N ILE A 273 7.38 -1.75 6.36
CA ILE A 273 6.25 -2.44 5.75
C ILE A 273 6.72 -3.12 4.48
N SER A 274 6.42 -4.41 4.33
CA SER A 274 6.69 -5.17 3.10
C SER A 274 5.39 -5.73 2.55
N ILE A 275 5.22 -5.65 1.23
CA ILE A 275 3.97 -6.00 0.52
C ILE A 275 4.23 -7.21 -0.38
N SER A 276 3.29 -8.16 -0.38
CA SER A 276 3.33 -9.36 -1.21
C SER A 276 1.95 -9.65 -1.82
N HIS A 277 1.91 -9.87 -3.13
CA HIS A 277 0.70 -10.31 -3.85
C HIS A 277 0.67 -11.81 -4.15
N ASP A 278 1.66 -12.57 -3.68
CA ASP A 278 1.81 -14.01 -3.95
C ASP A 278 1.68 -14.90 -2.70
N GLY A 279 0.94 -14.40 -1.71
CA GLY A 279 0.66 -15.10 -0.46
C GLY A 279 1.87 -15.15 0.48
N GLY A 280 2.72 -14.13 0.45
CA GLY A 280 3.88 -13.97 1.31
C GLY A 280 5.11 -14.76 0.87
N ALA A 281 5.18 -15.24 -0.39
CA ALA A 281 6.35 -15.98 -0.85
C ALA A 281 7.48 -15.03 -1.29
N HIS A 282 7.15 -13.92 -1.96
CA HIS A 282 8.08 -12.87 -2.40
C HIS A 282 7.58 -11.49 -1.92
N TRP A 283 8.50 -10.52 -1.78
CA TRP A 283 8.19 -9.16 -1.36
C TRP A 283 8.33 -8.17 -2.52
N ASP A 284 7.20 -7.67 -3.04
CA ASP A 284 7.16 -6.76 -4.18
C ASP A 284 7.80 -5.40 -3.87
N THR A 285 7.63 -4.93 -2.63
CA THR A 285 8.20 -3.67 -2.15
C THR A 285 8.36 -3.69 -0.64
N SER A 286 9.30 -2.88 -0.15
CA SER A 286 9.47 -2.56 1.27
C SER A 286 9.70 -1.07 1.47
N TYR A 287 9.04 -0.47 2.46
CA TYR A 287 9.18 0.95 2.78
C TYR A 287 8.96 1.25 4.27
N TYR A 288 9.54 2.34 4.75
CA TYR A 288 9.30 2.85 6.10
C TYR A 288 8.01 3.67 6.14
N ASP A 289 7.08 3.32 7.01
CA ASP A 289 5.84 4.09 7.18
C ASP A 289 6.05 5.26 8.15
N ALA A 290 6.05 6.48 7.60
CA ALA A 290 6.27 7.71 8.35
C ALA A 290 5.23 7.97 9.46
N TYR A 291 4.04 7.36 9.37
CA TYR A 291 2.98 7.52 10.37
C TYR A 291 3.05 6.47 11.50
N LEU A 292 4.01 5.54 11.41
CA LEU A 292 4.17 4.45 12.37
C LEU A 292 5.52 4.53 13.09
N PRO A 293 5.71 5.49 14.01
CA PRO A 293 6.94 5.56 14.79
C PRO A 293 7.08 4.33 15.69
N ASP A 294 8.32 3.88 15.86
CA ASP A 294 8.66 2.67 16.61
C ASP A 294 9.98 2.82 17.39
N PRO A 295 10.04 2.37 18.65
CA PRO A 295 11.21 2.53 19.50
C PRO A 295 12.14 1.31 19.42
N VAL A 296 12.12 0.56 18.32
CA VAL A 296 12.77 -0.74 18.16
C VAL A 296 12.09 -1.79 19.07
N CYS A 297 10.81 -2.05 18.77
CA CYS A 297 9.96 -2.98 19.51
C CYS A 297 9.16 -3.89 18.58
N GLN A 298 8.61 -4.98 19.10
CA GLN A 298 7.61 -5.76 18.38
C GLN A 298 6.30 -4.95 18.28
N ALA A 299 5.51 -5.23 17.24
CA ALA A 299 4.15 -4.72 17.06
C ALA A 299 3.24 -5.87 16.63
N SER A 300 1.93 -5.68 16.76
CA SER A 300 0.93 -6.61 16.23
C SER A 300 0.05 -5.94 15.21
N THR A 301 -0.27 -6.63 14.12
CA THR A 301 -1.25 -6.21 13.11
C THR A 301 -2.30 -7.29 12.93
N LEU A 302 -3.53 -6.87 12.60
CA LEU A 302 -4.67 -7.76 12.50
C LEU A 302 -5.68 -7.19 11.49
N PHE A 303 -6.24 -8.05 10.64
CA PHE A 303 -7.42 -7.70 9.86
C PHE A 303 -8.67 -7.78 10.74
N PHE A 304 -9.39 -6.66 10.86
CA PHE A 304 -10.64 -6.56 11.60
C PHE A 304 -11.83 -6.53 10.65
N ALA A 305 -12.68 -7.55 10.75
CA ALA A 305 -13.95 -7.63 10.04
C ALA A 305 -15.07 -7.09 10.94
N GLY A 306 -15.30 -5.77 10.91
CA GLY A 306 -16.38 -5.13 11.65
C GLY A 306 -17.76 -5.31 11.00
N GLU A 307 -18.82 -4.90 11.70
CA GLU A 307 -20.19 -5.02 11.19
C GLU A 307 -20.46 -4.20 9.92
N LYS A 308 -19.79 -3.06 9.76
CA LYS A 308 -19.98 -2.12 8.64
C LYS A 308 -18.71 -1.80 7.87
N GLU A 309 -17.58 -1.91 8.55
CA GLU A 309 -16.27 -1.47 8.06
C GLU A 309 -15.27 -2.59 8.27
N LYS A 310 -14.33 -2.69 7.35
CA LYS A 310 -13.15 -3.55 7.47
C LYS A 310 -11.96 -2.64 7.74
N ALA A 311 -11.05 -3.08 8.59
CA ALA A 311 -9.90 -2.27 8.96
C ALA A 311 -8.65 -3.12 9.13
N LEU A 312 -7.49 -2.55 8.82
CA LEU A 312 -6.20 -3.05 9.26
C LEU A 312 -5.91 -2.39 10.61
N LEU A 313 -5.70 -3.20 11.64
CA LEU A 313 -5.34 -2.71 12.97
C LEU A 313 -3.84 -2.83 13.19
N LEU A 314 -3.28 -1.92 13.99
CA LEU A 314 -1.92 -2.00 14.49
C LEU A 314 -1.86 -1.62 15.96
N SER A 315 -1.16 -2.41 16.75
CA SER A 315 -0.80 -2.11 18.14
C SER A 315 0.71 -2.05 18.29
N ASN A 316 1.24 -0.92 18.73
CA ASN A 316 2.64 -0.77 19.09
C ASN A 316 2.86 0.36 20.11
N PRO A 317 3.98 0.36 20.86
CA PRO A 317 4.43 1.55 21.59
C PRO A 317 4.71 2.67 20.58
N GLN A 318 3.91 3.74 20.62
CA GLN A 318 4.04 4.84 19.67
C GLN A 318 5.06 5.86 20.17
N SER A 319 6.33 5.57 19.93
CA SER A 319 7.47 6.37 20.40
C SER A 319 8.69 6.06 19.53
N VAL A 320 9.65 6.98 19.46
CA VAL A 320 10.96 6.72 18.80
C VAL A 320 12.08 6.43 19.80
N SER A 321 11.84 6.69 21.09
CA SER A 321 12.88 6.71 22.12
C SER A 321 12.70 5.65 23.20
N GLY A 322 11.49 5.14 23.41
CA GLY A 322 11.20 4.25 24.54
C GLY A 322 9.95 3.40 24.37
N ARG A 323 9.92 2.27 25.07
CA ARG A 323 8.80 1.32 25.10
C ARG A 323 7.75 1.78 26.12
N ASN A 324 6.93 2.73 25.69
CA ASN A 324 5.84 3.33 26.44
C ASN A 324 4.76 3.83 25.48
N ASN A 325 3.57 4.17 26.01
CA ASN A 325 2.43 4.63 25.22
C ASN A 325 1.98 3.61 24.17
N LEU A 326 1.40 2.48 24.61
CA LEU A 326 0.77 1.53 23.71
C LEU A 326 -0.44 2.18 23.04
N VAL A 327 -0.46 2.19 21.71
CA VAL A 327 -1.53 2.78 20.91
C VAL A 327 -2.11 1.73 19.97
N LEU A 328 -3.44 1.66 19.92
CA LEU A 328 -4.17 0.97 18.86
C LEU A 328 -4.47 1.96 17.74
N LYS A 329 -4.16 1.58 16.50
CA LYS A 329 -4.41 2.35 15.27
C LYS A 329 -5.28 1.54 14.33
N ALA A 330 -6.06 2.21 13.48
CA ALA A 330 -6.77 1.59 12.37
C ALA A 330 -6.56 2.34 11.05
N SER A 331 -6.44 1.54 9.99
CA SER A 331 -6.48 1.96 8.60
C SER A 331 -7.69 1.31 7.92
N LEU A 332 -8.45 2.08 7.16
CA LEU A 332 -9.61 1.60 6.39
C LEU A 332 -9.26 1.27 4.93
N ASP A 333 -8.00 1.46 4.54
CA ASP A 333 -7.50 1.42 3.17
C ASP A 333 -6.21 0.59 3.05
N GLY A 334 -6.09 -0.47 3.85
CA GLY A 334 -5.02 -1.45 3.72
C GLY A 334 -3.65 -0.98 4.17
N GLY A 335 -3.59 -0.03 5.11
CA GLY A 335 -2.35 0.54 5.66
C GLY A 335 -1.86 1.79 4.95
N ALA A 336 -2.59 2.33 3.97
CA ALA A 336 -2.22 3.56 3.28
C ALA A 336 -2.34 4.80 4.19
N HIS A 337 -3.39 4.86 5.01
CA HIS A 337 -3.61 5.91 6.01
C HIS A 337 -4.12 5.35 7.34
N TRP A 338 -3.58 5.87 8.44
CA TRP A 338 -3.95 5.50 9.81
C TRP A 338 -4.80 6.61 10.45
N THR A 339 -6.09 6.67 10.10
CA THR A 339 -6.97 7.79 10.45
C THR A 339 -7.50 7.74 11.88
N GLU A 340 -7.59 6.54 12.46
CA GLU A 340 -8.06 6.34 13.83
C GLU A 340 -6.90 5.89 14.71
N SER A 341 -6.74 6.51 15.88
CA SER A 341 -5.84 5.98 16.90
C SER A 341 -6.21 6.40 18.31
N ARG A 342 -5.97 5.49 19.25
CA ARG A 342 -6.24 5.75 20.65
C ARG A 342 -5.24 5.02 21.55
N VAL A 343 -4.76 5.76 22.56
CA VAL A 343 -3.86 5.22 23.60
C VAL A 343 -4.63 4.17 24.40
N VAL A 344 -4.07 2.97 24.42
CA VAL A 344 -4.56 1.82 25.19
C VAL A 344 -3.95 1.86 26.59
N TRP A 345 -2.66 2.20 26.66
CA TRP A 345 -1.92 2.30 27.92
C TRP A 345 -0.81 3.35 27.82
N SER A 346 -0.86 4.38 28.66
CA SER A 346 0.12 5.48 28.65
C SER A 346 1.40 5.20 29.43
N GLY A 347 1.45 4.10 30.19
CA GLY A 347 2.63 3.71 30.95
C GLY A 347 3.68 2.99 30.10
N ASN A 348 4.62 2.32 30.78
CA ASN A 348 5.55 1.40 30.13
C ASN A 348 4.75 0.30 29.43
N ALA A 349 5.04 0.09 28.15
CA ALA A 349 4.45 -0.96 27.36
C ALA A 349 5.41 -1.36 26.25
N ALA A 350 5.56 -2.67 26.05
CA ALA A 350 6.46 -3.24 25.07
C ALA A 350 5.66 -4.08 24.08
N TYR A 351 5.83 -5.41 24.09
CA TYR A 351 5.24 -6.27 23.07
C TYR A 351 3.73 -6.35 23.27
N SER A 352 3.00 -6.51 22.18
CA SER A 352 1.55 -6.67 22.20
C SER A 352 1.09 -7.63 21.11
N ASP A 353 -0.08 -8.22 21.30
CA ASP A 353 -0.74 -9.04 20.31
C ASP A 353 -2.25 -8.82 20.29
N LEU A 354 -2.80 -8.73 19.08
CA LEU A 354 -4.20 -8.39 18.80
C LEU A 354 -5.02 -9.65 18.52
N VAL A 355 -6.27 -9.64 18.96
CA VAL A 355 -7.25 -10.67 18.61
C VAL A 355 -8.63 -10.05 18.38
N GLN A 356 -9.29 -10.41 17.28
CA GLN A 356 -10.68 -10.04 17.08
C GLN A 356 -11.56 -10.94 17.95
N LEU A 357 -12.38 -10.36 18.82
CA LEU A 357 -13.26 -11.13 19.70
C LEU A 357 -14.64 -11.38 19.08
N ASN A 358 -15.12 -10.39 18.32
CA ASN A 358 -16.35 -10.38 17.57
C ASN A 358 -16.34 -9.16 16.61
N PRO A 359 -17.35 -8.94 15.75
CA PRO A 359 -17.40 -7.78 14.84
C PRO A 359 -17.47 -6.39 15.49
N ARG A 360 -17.47 -6.30 16.83
CA ARG A 360 -17.51 -5.04 17.58
C ARG A 360 -16.34 -4.85 18.52
N ASP A 361 -15.66 -5.91 18.93
CA ASP A 361 -14.67 -5.88 20.01
C ASP A 361 -13.33 -6.45 19.56
N VAL A 362 -12.26 -5.80 20.00
CA VAL A 362 -10.86 -6.20 19.83
C VAL A 362 -10.24 -6.43 21.20
N GLY A 363 -9.53 -7.55 21.34
CA GLY A 363 -8.69 -7.86 22.50
C GLY A 363 -7.24 -7.48 22.23
N ILE A 364 -6.56 -6.98 23.25
CA ILE A 364 -5.15 -6.57 23.20
C ILE A 364 -4.45 -7.21 24.39
N LEU A 365 -3.55 -8.16 24.12
CA LEU A 365 -2.66 -8.75 25.12
C LEU A 365 -1.32 -8.04 25.05
N PHE A 366 -0.79 -7.51 26.14
CA PHE A 366 0.43 -6.69 26.09
C PHE A 366 1.24 -6.72 27.38
N GLU A 367 2.51 -6.38 27.26
CA GLU A 367 3.41 -6.25 28.40
C GLU A 367 3.31 -4.88 29.03
N GLN A 368 3.16 -4.81 30.36
CA GLN A 368 3.27 -3.56 31.12
C GLN A 368 4.68 -3.37 31.70
N GLY A 369 5.68 -3.50 30.83
CA GLY A 369 7.10 -3.50 31.20
C GLY A 369 7.51 -4.70 32.06
N ASN A 370 8.80 -4.75 32.43
CA ASN A 370 9.39 -5.90 33.12
C ASN A 370 8.93 -6.10 34.57
N GLN A 371 8.17 -5.17 35.14
CA GLN A 371 7.67 -5.25 36.51
C GLN A 371 6.17 -5.61 36.58
N GLY A 372 5.41 -5.40 35.50
CA GLY A 372 3.97 -5.65 35.47
C GLY A 372 3.60 -7.07 35.06
N GLY A 373 4.36 -7.68 34.15
CA GLY A 373 3.96 -8.91 33.46
C GLY A 373 3.08 -8.60 32.25
N ILE A 374 2.14 -9.48 31.93
CA ILE A 374 1.30 -9.43 30.73
C ILE A 374 -0.17 -9.25 31.12
N PHE A 375 -0.81 -8.27 30.48
CA PHE A 375 -2.19 -7.86 30.73
C PHE A 375 -3.02 -7.97 29.47
N PHE A 376 -4.33 -8.15 29.65
CA PHE A 376 -5.31 -8.16 28.58
C PHE A 376 -6.29 -7.01 28.77
N THR A 377 -6.63 -6.32 27.70
CA THR A 377 -7.76 -5.40 27.70
C THR A 377 -8.62 -5.59 26.48
N LYS A 378 -9.88 -5.20 26.60
CA LYS A 378 -10.86 -5.25 25.53
C LYS A 378 -11.31 -3.83 25.20
N VAL A 379 -11.30 -3.50 23.92
CA VAL A 379 -11.82 -2.23 23.40
C VAL A 379 -12.88 -2.51 22.34
N SER A 380 -13.85 -1.61 22.19
CA SER A 380 -14.80 -1.68 21.09
C SER A 380 -14.30 -0.92 19.86
N TRP A 381 -14.77 -1.29 18.68
CA TRP A 381 -14.55 -0.56 17.43
C TRP A 381 -15.01 0.90 17.57
N THR A 382 -16.17 1.11 18.19
CA THR A 382 -16.68 2.45 18.50
C THR A 382 -15.73 3.24 19.39
N TRP A 383 -15.18 2.62 20.45
CA TRP A 383 -14.19 3.25 21.31
C TRP A 383 -12.96 3.71 20.51
N LEU A 384 -12.49 2.94 19.53
CA LEU A 384 -11.38 3.34 18.68
C LEU A 384 -11.75 4.54 17.79
N LYS A 385 -12.90 4.49 17.11
CA LYS A 385 -13.38 5.55 16.21
C LYS A 385 -13.73 6.88 16.88
N GLU A 386 -14.22 6.82 18.13
CA GLU A 386 -14.56 8.04 18.88
C GLU A 386 -13.30 8.70 19.46
N GLY A 387 -12.21 7.95 19.61
CA GLY A 387 -10.94 8.50 20.03
C GLY A 387 -10.16 9.07 18.87
N ARG A 388 -10.24 10.39 18.67
CA ARG A 388 -9.18 11.11 17.96
C ARG A 388 -8.20 11.65 18.99
N ASN A 389 -7.18 10.87 19.33
CA ASN A 389 -6.08 11.44 20.11
C ASN A 389 -5.34 12.47 19.26
N ALA A 390 -5.49 13.75 19.63
CA ALA A 390 -4.77 14.86 19.01
C ALA A 390 -3.22 14.72 19.07
N ALA A 391 -2.71 13.74 19.83
CA ALA A 391 -1.29 13.36 19.82
C ALA A 391 -0.80 12.82 18.46
N LEU A 392 -1.69 12.27 17.61
CA LEU A 392 -1.38 12.01 16.20
C LEU A 392 -0.99 13.32 15.48
N LEU A 393 -1.61 14.44 15.85
CA LEU A 393 -1.43 15.75 15.21
C LEU A 393 -0.30 16.59 15.82
N GLU A 394 0.18 16.29 17.03
CA GLU A 394 1.36 16.99 17.58
C GLU A 394 2.67 16.54 16.92
N TRP A 395 2.76 15.28 16.50
CA TRP A 395 3.89 14.76 15.73
C TRP A 395 3.82 15.11 14.23
N ILE A 396 2.62 15.43 13.71
CA ILE A 396 2.41 16.02 12.37
C ILE A 396 2.50 17.57 12.44
N LYS A 397 3.04 18.15 13.53
CA LYS A 397 3.60 19.49 13.43
C LYS A 397 5.03 19.32 12.95
N PRO A 398 5.35 19.56 11.65
CA PRO A 398 6.73 19.90 11.33
C PRO A 398 7.14 21.01 12.31
N ALA A 399 8.35 20.93 12.83
CA ALA A 399 8.93 22.05 13.56
C ALA A 399 8.58 23.33 12.77
N LYS A 400 8.01 24.34 13.44
CA LYS A 400 7.94 25.69 12.88
C LYS A 400 9.40 26.16 12.71
N SER A 401 10.09 25.66 11.69
CA SER A 401 11.23 26.35 11.13
C SER A 401 10.64 27.53 10.38
N ALA A 402 11.24 28.70 10.61
CA ALA A 402 10.87 29.95 9.99
C ALA A 402 10.49 29.77 8.52
N VAL A 403 9.31 30.27 8.20
CA VAL A 403 8.87 30.55 6.84
C VAL A 403 9.92 31.50 6.28
N GLU A 404 10.77 31.05 5.36
CA GLU A 404 11.23 31.88 4.24
C GLU A 404 12.01 31.16 3.12
N ASP A 405 12.57 29.95 3.29
CA ASP A 405 13.31 29.29 2.18
C ASP A 405 13.06 27.77 2.05
N ARG A 406 11.80 27.32 1.87
CA ARG A 406 11.57 25.92 1.46
C ARG A 406 11.73 25.77 -0.05
N LEU A 407 12.67 24.93 -0.47
CA LEU A 407 12.79 24.45 -1.84
C LEU A 407 11.51 23.69 -2.25
N SER A 408 11.03 23.90 -3.48
CA SER A 408 9.92 23.13 -4.06
C SER A 408 10.45 21.81 -4.63
N LEU A 409 9.64 20.76 -4.50
CA LEU A 409 9.92 19.47 -5.14
C LEU A 409 9.99 19.63 -6.66
N ALA A 410 10.87 18.85 -7.29
CA ALA A 410 10.89 18.74 -8.74
C ALA A 410 9.55 18.18 -9.27
N ALA A 411 9.16 18.65 -10.45
CA ALA A 411 7.98 18.17 -11.15
C ALA A 411 8.10 16.65 -11.45
N PRO A 412 7.08 15.82 -11.16
CA PRO A 412 7.09 14.39 -11.49
C PRO A 412 7.33 14.16 -12.98
N GLN A 413 8.13 13.15 -13.32
CA GLN A 413 8.32 12.74 -14.70
C GLN A 413 7.44 11.53 -15.00
N ILE A 414 6.46 11.67 -15.89
CA ILE A 414 5.57 10.58 -16.29
C ILE A 414 6.07 9.96 -17.60
N ASN A 415 6.08 8.63 -17.67
CA ASN A 415 6.45 7.85 -18.84
C ASN A 415 5.35 6.83 -19.19
N PRO A 416 4.93 6.73 -20.47
CA PRO A 416 5.31 7.62 -21.58
C PRO A 416 4.83 9.06 -21.35
N PRO A 417 5.43 10.06 -22.03
CA PRO A 417 4.88 11.42 -22.09
C PRO A 417 3.51 11.44 -22.80
N ASN A 418 2.96 12.60 -23.15
CA ASN A 418 1.74 12.70 -23.96
C ASN A 418 1.82 11.73 -25.14
N SER A 419 0.82 10.86 -25.28
CA SER A 419 0.91 9.74 -26.20
C SER A 419 -0.46 9.24 -26.63
N PHE A 420 -0.46 8.53 -27.75
CA PHE A 420 -1.62 7.87 -28.34
C PHE A 420 -1.54 6.37 -28.07
N PHE A 421 -2.67 5.72 -27.77
CA PHE A 421 -2.65 4.29 -27.44
C PHE A 421 -3.84 3.50 -27.98
N GLN A 422 -3.71 2.17 -27.98
CA GLN A 422 -4.78 1.22 -28.32
C GLN A 422 -5.03 0.27 -27.14
N GLY A 423 -6.31 -0.03 -26.89
CA GLY A 423 -6.71 -0.91 -25.79
C GLY A 423 -6.49 -0.26 -24.42
N ARG A 424 -5.31 -0.51 -23.83
CA ARG A 424 -4.88 0.00 -22.51
C ARG A 424 -3.41 0.42 -22.54
N MET A 425 -3.06 1.39 -21.70
CA MET A 425 -1.69 1.87 -21.50
C MET A 425 -1.38 1.96 -20.01
N PHE A 426 -0.12 1.76 -19.63
CA PHE A 426 0.35 1.93 -18.27
C PHE A 426 1.26 3.16 -18.18
N LEU A 427 0.99 4.02 -17.21
CA LEU A 427 1.72 5.26 -16.98
C LEU A 427 2.54 5.14 -15.69
N GLU A 428 3.83 5.45 -15.78
CA GLU A 428 4.77 5.29 -14.69
C GLU A 428 5.43 6.61 -14.31
N ILE A 429 5.65 6.83 -13.01
CA ILE A 429 6.52 7.91 -12.54
C ILE A 429 7.97 7.44 -12.64
N LYS A 430 8.76 8.08 -13.49
CA LYS A 430 10.22 7.89 -13.56
C LYS A 430 10.93 8.71 -12.50
N ASN A 431 11.98 8.13 -11.92
CA ASN A 431 12.87 8.78 -10.95
C ASN A 431 12.12 9.34 -9.72
N GLY A 432 11.14 8.57 -9.22
CA GLY A 432 10.46 8.90 -7.96
C GLY A 432 11.48 9.01 -6.82
N LEU A 433 11.45 10.12 -6.07
CA LEU A 433 12.36 10.30 -4.95
C LEU A 433 11.82 9.59 -3.70
N PRO A 434 12.64 8.82 -2.98
CA PRO A 434 12.24 8.22 -1.71
C PRO A 434 11.66 9.25 -0.75
N GLY A 435 10.49 8.94 -0.17
CA GLY A 435 9.78 9.83 0.75
C GLY A 435 8.81 10.84 0.09
N ASN A 436 8.79 10.96 -1.24
CA ASN A 436 7.75 11.73 -1.93
C ASN A 436 6.47 10.90 -2.10
N ARG A 437 5.33 11.54 -1.88
CA ARG A 437 3.99 10.98 -2.16
C ARG A 437 3.45 11.63 -3.42
N TYR A 438 2.98 10.83 -4.37
CA TYR A 438 2.48 11.32 -5.65
C TYR A 438 0.98 11.10 -5.73
N TYR A 439 0.22 12.15 -6.03
CA TYR A 439 -1.23 12.10 -6.14
C TYR A 439 -1.66 12.57 -7.52
N TYR A 440 -2.65 11.90 -8.09
CA TYR A 440 -3.12 12.13 -9.45
C TYR A 440 -4.64 12.10 -9.58
N THR A 441 -5.11 12.70 -10.66
CA THR A 441 -6.50 12.69 -11.13
C THR A 441 -6.49 12.37 -12.62
N GLU A 442 -7.52 11.66 -13.09
CA GLU A 442 -7.63 11.24 -14.50
C GLU A 442 -8.65 12.07 -15.30
N ASP A 443 -9.34 12.99 -14.63
CA ASP A 443 -10.38 13.87 -15.18
C ASP A 443 -9.90 15.31 -15.42
N GLY A 444 -8.60 15.58 -15.18
CA GLY A 444 -8.01 16.91 -15.31
C GLY A 444 -8.27 17.89 -14.16
N SER A 445 -8.92 17.46 -13.07
CA SER A 445 -8.99 18.25 -11.84
C SER A 445 -7.61 18.37 -11.17
N GLU A 446 -7.32 19.44 -10.41
CA GLU A 446 -6.00 19.53 -9.75
C GLU A 446 -5.90 18.53 -8.58
N PRO A 447 -4.84 17.70 -8.52
CA PRO A 447 -4.66 16.75 -7.43
C PRO A 447 -4.21 17.46 -6.15
N ASP A 448 -4.91 17.15 -5.06
CA ASP A 448 -4.48 17.40 -3.68
C ASP A 448 -4.06 16.09 -2.99
N GLU A 449 -3.74 16.13 -1.70
CA GLU A 449 -3.38 14.94 -0.92
C GLU A 449 -4.57 13.98 -0.67
N HIS A 450 -5.77 14.28 -1.18
CA HIS A 450 -6.96 13.43 -1.14
C HIS A 450 -7.28 12.79 -2.50
N ALA A 451 -6.56 13.14 -3.57
CA ALA A 451 -6.69 12.53 -4.88
C ALA A 451 -6.14 11.08 -4.90
N HIS A 452 -6.16 10.42 -6.07
CA HIS A 452 -5.66 9.05 -6.17
C HIS A 452 -4.15 9.01 -5.95
N ARG A 453 -3.68 8.24 -4.97
CA ARG A 453 -2.24 8.10 -4.71
C ARG A 453 -1.61 7.08 -5.65
N TYR A 454 -0.46 7.42 -6.20
CA TYR A 454 0.33 6.55 -7.05
C TYR A 454 1.18 5.59 -6.20
N TYR A 455 0.93 4.30 -6.37
CA TYR A 455 1.71 3.20 -5.76
C TYR A 455 2.21 2.18 -6.80
N GLN A 456 1.61 2.17 -7.99
CA GLN A 456 1.90 1.27 -9.10
C GLN A 456 1.58 1.99 -10.43
N PRO A 457 1.99 1.45 -11.59
CA PRO A 457 1.67 2.05 -12.88
C PRO A 457 0.16 2.29 -13.05
N ILE A 458 -0.22 3.48 -13.54
CA ILE A 458 -1.62 3.88 -13.72
C ILE A 458 -2.14 3.27 -15.02
N GLU A 459 -3.17 2.42 -14.94
CA GLU A 459 -3.80 1.80 -16.12
C GLU A 459 -4.86 2.71 -16.73
N VAL A 460 -4.61 3.28 -17.90
CA VAL A 460 -5.60 4.07 -18.66
C VAL A 460 -6.23 3.25 -19.78
N LYS A 461 -7.57 3.30 -19.88
CA LYS A 461 -8.39 2.53 -20.83
C LYS A 461 -9.23 3.39 -21.78
N ALA A 462 -9.20 4.70 -21.60
CA ALA A 462 -9.89 5.71 -22.39
C ALA A 462 -8.99 6.94 -22.51
N SER A 463 -9.37 7.91 -23.35
CA SER A 463 -8.68 9.20 -23.36
C SER A 463 -8.74 9.84 -21.97
N THR A 464 -7.58 10.23 -21.45
CA THR A 464 -7.39 10.62 -20.05
C THR A 464 -6.57 11.92 -19.98
N VAL A 465 -7.04 12.87 -19.17
CA VAL A 465 -6.25 14.04 -18.77
C VAL A 465 -5.68 13.75 -17.38
N LEU A 466 -4.44 13.26 -17.34
CA LEU A 466 -3.75 12.97 -16.10
C LEU A 466 -3.14 14.25 -15.54
N LYS A 467 -3.54 14.66 -14.34
CA LYS A 467 -2.77 15.63 -13.55
C LYS A 467 -2.12 14.92 -12.38
N ILE A 468 -0.83 15.18 -12.15
CA ILE A 468 -0.07 14.59 -11.04
C ILE A 468 0.73 15.65 -10.28
N LYS A 469 0.87 15.46 -8.97
CA LYS A 469 1.63 16.35 -8.09
C LYS A 469 2.34 15.56 -7.00
N ALA A 470 3.58 15.94 -6.69
CA ALA A 470 4.36 15.38 -5.59
C ALA A 470 4.21 16.21 -4.32
N PHE A 471 4.13 15.52 -3.20
CA PHE A 471 4.03 16.07 -1.85
C PHE A 471 5.08 15.43 -0.95
N ASN A 472 5.60 16.23 -0.02
CA ASN A 472 6.56 15.81 0.99
C ASN A 472 6.45 16.77 2.18
N ASP A 473 6.65 16.28 3.40
CA ASP A 473 6.48 17.08 4.62
C ASP A 473 7.58 18.16 4.81
N SER A 474 8.74 17.96 4.16
CA SER A 474 9.94 18.82 4.27
C SER A 474 10.05 19.89 3.19
N TYR A 475 9.34 19.74 2.07
CA TYR A 475 9.46 20.60 0.88
C TYR A 475 8.12 21.23 0.50
N LEU A 476 8.14 22.29 -0.31
CA LEU A 476 6.89 22.74 -0.95
C LEU A 476 6.47 21.71 -2.01
N PRO A 477 5.16 21.48 -2.22
CA PRO A 477 4.69 20.57 -3.26
C PRO A 477 5.29 20.92 -4.63
N SER A 478 5.39 19.92 -5.49
CA SER A 478 5.83 20.16 -6.86
C SER A 478 4.82 21.03 -7.62
N PRO A 479 5.23 21.64 -8.73
CA PRO A 479 4.28 22.06 -9.77
C PRO A 479 3.39 20.87 -10.19
N VAL A 480 2.16 21.16 -10.60
CA VAL A 480 1.27 20.16 -11.22
C VAL A 480 1.82 19.81 -12.60
N VAL A 481 1.96 18.52 -12.87
CA VAL A 481 2.29 18.03 -14.21
C VAL A 481 1.01 17.55 -14.85
N THR A 482 0.67 18.11 -16.01
CA THR A 482 -0.46 17.67 -16.82
C THR A 482 0.05 16.84 -18.00
N ARG A 483 -0.58 15.69 -18.23
CA ARG A 483 -0.39 14.85 -19.40
C ARG A 483 -1.72 14.46 -20.00
N THR A 484 -1.79 14.44 -21.31
CA THR A 484 -2.99 14.02 -22.03
C THR A 484 -2.66 12.79 -22.85
N TYR A 485 -3.50 11.77 -22.69
CA TYR A 485 -3.41 10.51 -23.40
C TYR A 485 -4.67 10.32 -24.21
N PHE A 486 -4.52 10.03 -25.50
CA PHE A 486 -5.65 9.87 -26.40
C PHE A 486 -5.74 8.41 -26.83
N LYS A 487 -6.89 7.79 -26.58
CA LYS A 487 -7.19 6.47 -27.08
C LYS A 487 -7.54 6.58 -28.55
N SER A 488 -6.89 5.80 -29.40
CA SER A 488 -7.28 5.68 -30.82
C SER A 488 -8.30 4.56 -31.00
N HIS A 489 -9.27 4.74 -31.91
CA HIS A 489 -10.23 3.70 -32.28
C HIS A 489 -9.55 2.47 -32.93
N ASP A 490 -10.32 1.38 -33.07
CA ASP A 490 -9.91 0.16 -33.77
C ASP A 490 -9.61 0.43 -35.26
N LEU A 491 -8.32 0.60 -35.58
CA LEU A 491 -7.82 0.83 -36.94
C LEU A 491 -8.12 -0.33 -37.90
N ALA A 492 -8.60 -1.50 -37.44
CA ALA A 492 -9.00 -2.57 -38.34
C ALA A 492 -10.08 -2.14 -39.36
N ALA A 493 -10.82 -1.07 -39.04
CA ALA A 493 -11.80 -0.48 -39.96
C ALA A 493 -11.25 0.65 -40.84
N LEU A 494 -10.14 1.30 -40.48
CA LEU A 494 -9.59 2.43 -41.25
C LEU A 494 -8.87 1.91 -42.49
N GLU A 495 -9.38 2.26 -43.66
CA GLU A 495 -8.86 1.80 -44.96
C GLU A 495 -7.86 2.79 -45.54
N GLU A 496 -8.13 4.09 -45.42
CA GLU A 496 -7.33 5.14 -46.04
C GLU A 496 -7.48 6.48 -45.31
N VAL A 497 -6.37 7.22 -45.22
CA VAL A 497 -6.33 8.65 -44.87
C VAL A 497 -5.63 9.39 -46.00
N SER A 498 -6.27 10.42 -46.55
CA SER A 498 -5.75 11.20 -47.67
C SER A 498 -5.93 12.69 -47.44
N LEU A 499 -5.00 13.50 -47.96
CA LEU A 499 -5.10 14.95 -47.96
C LEU A 499 -5.70 15.45 -49.28
N GLU A 500 -6.49 16.51 -49.22
CA GLU A 500 -7.00 17.19 -50.43
C GLU A 500 -5.87 17.90 -51.18
N GLU A 501 -4.96 18.53 -50.44
CA GLU A 501 -3.79 19.22 -50.96
C GLU A 501 -2.52 18.75 -50.25
N ALA A 502 -1.40 18.76 -50.98
CA ALA A 502 -0.11 18.38 -50.41
C ALA A 502 0.37 19.45 -49.40
N PRO A 503 1.02 19.05 -48.29
CA PRO A 503 1.69 19.99 -47.40
C PRO A 503 2.85 20.69 -48.13
N SER A 504 3.35 21.75 -47.52
CA SER A 504 4.53 22.46 -48.03
C SER A 504 5.72 21.50 -48.22
N PRO A 505 6.46 21.58 -49.34
CA PRO A 505 7.68 20.80 -49.54
C PRO A 505 8.75 21.02 -48.47
N THR A 506 8.69 22.15 -47.75
CA THR A 506 9.60 22.48 -46.65
C THR A 506 9.27 21.68 -45.38
N TYR A 507 7.99 21.38 -45.16
CA TYR A 507 7.49 20.66 -43.98
C TYR A 507 6.50 19.56 -44.41
N PRO A 508 6.99 18.54 -45.15
CA PRO A 508 6.12 17.53 -45.76
C PRO A 508 5.67 16.43 -44.79
N GLY A 509 6.27 16.37 -43.59
CA GLY A 509 6.22 15.22 -42.69
C GLY A 509 6.46 13.90 -43.46
N GLN A 510 5.62 12.91 -43.18
CA GLN A 510 5.49 11.67 -43.94
C GLN A 510 4.21 11.68 -44.81
N GLY A 511 3.69 12.87 -45.14
CA GLY A 511 2.40 13.02 -45.80
C GLY A 511 1.24 12.62 -44.88
N ALA A 512 0.14 12.11 -45.45
CA ALA A 512 -1.08 11.79 -44.70
C ALA A 512 -0.86 10.79 -43.54
N THR A 513 0.19 9.97 -43.58
CA THR A 513 0.50 9.03 -42.49
C THR A 513 0.96 9.70 -41.21
N THR A 514 1.55 10.91 -41.29
CA THR A 514 1.92 11.69 -40.09
C THR A 514 0.72 11.85 -39.17
N LEU A 515 -0.46 12.12 -39.74
CA LEU A 515 -1.70 12.36 -39.00
C LEU A 515 -2.25 11.16 -38.21
N GLN A 516 -1.60 9.99 -38.31
CA GLN A 516 -1.99 8.72 -37.68
C GLN A 516 -0.78 7.93 -37.15
N ASP A 517 0.42 8.51 -37.08
CA ASP A 517 1.64 7.78 -36.74
C ASP A 517 1.81 7.52 -35.23
N ARG A 518 0.90 8.08 -34.40
CA ARG A 518 0.84 7.93 -32.95
C ARG A 518 2.03 8.53 -32.23
N THR A 519 2.78 9.38 -32.90
CA THR A 519 3.94 10.06 -32.36
C THR A 519 3.63 11.54 -32.29
N LEU A 520 3.46 12.05 -31.07
CA LEU A 520 3.24 13.47 -30.90
C LEU A 520 4.44 14.26 -31.41
N GLY A 521 4.16 15.26 -32.24
CA GLY A 521 5.13 16.19 -32.76
C GLY A 521 5.81 16.99 -31.67
N SER A 522 7.10 17.25 -31.85
CA SER A 522 7.88 18.01 -30.88
C SER A 522 7.70 19.51 -31.08
N ASN A 523 8.11 20.31 -30.10
CA ASN A 523 8.14 21.77 -30.26
C ASN A 523 9.18 22.24 -31.31
N ASN A 524 10.06 21.35 -31.78
CA ASN A 524 10.95 21.63 -32.89
C ASN A 524 10.25 21.26 -34.21
N PHE A 525 9.56 22.23 -34.79
CA PHE A 525 8.81 22.06 -36.04
C PHE A 525 9.65 21.62 -37.26
N GLY A 526 10.99 21.68 -37.17
CA GLY A 526 11.90 21.23 -38.21
C GLY A 526 12.34 19.76 -38.10
N ASP A 527 11.85 19.00 -37.12
CA ASP A 527 12.26 17.60 -36.91
C ASP A 527 11.56 16.58 -37.83
N GLY A 528 10.63 17.05 -38.67
CA GLY A 528 9.87 16.22 -39.60
C GLY A 528 8.61 15.58 -39.02
N SER A 529 8.20 15.94 -37.79
CA SER A 529 6.98 15.43 -37.14
C SER A 529 5.69 16.15 -37.53
N TRP A 530 5.78 17.22 -38.33
CA TRP A 530 4.63 18.08 -38.66
C TRP A 530 4.38 18.18 -40.16
N LEU A 531 3.10 18.30 -40.53
CA LEU A 531 2.66 18.78 -41.83
C LEU A 531 2.45 20.30 -41.78
N GLY A 532 3.16 21.05 -42.61
CA GLY A 532 3.06 22.51 -42.65
C GLY A 532 2.25 23.04 -43.84
N PHE A 533 1.33 23.97 -43.58
CA PHE A 533 0.50 24.64 -44.59
C PHE A 533 0.63 26.16 -44.43
N GLU A 534 1.05 26.86 -45.48
CA GLU A 534 1.23 28.32 -45.47
C GLU A 534 0.04 28.99 -46.15
N GLY A 535 -0.79 29.68 -45.37
CA GLY A 535 -2.01 30.35 -45.84
C GLY A 535 -3.17 29.44 -46.28
N ASN A 536 -2.93 28.13 -46.43
CA ASN A 536 -3.92 27.13 -46.84
C ASN A 536 -4.44 26.31 -45.64
N ASP A 537 -5.66 25.80 -45.77
CA ASP A 537 -6.28 24.86 -44.84
C ASP A 537 -5.65 23.46 -44.94
N CYS A 538 -5.66 22.71 -43.83
CA CYS A 538 -5.40 21.27 -43.88
C CYS A 538 -6.73 20.54 -44.00
N ILE A 539 -6.98 19.91 -45.16
CA ILE A 539 -8.21 19.16 -45.43
C ILE A 539 -7.86 17.70 -45.62
N LEU A 540 -8.45 16.84 -44.79
CA LEU A 540 -8.20 15.40 -44.82
C LEU A 540 -9.49 14.59 -44.86
N TYR A 541 -9.38 13.42 -45.48
CA TYR A 541 -10.45 12.44 -45.62
C TYR A 541 -10.05 11.14 -44.95
N PHE A 542 -10.95 10.60 -44.14
CA PHE A 542 -10.88 9.24 -43.64
C PHE A 542 -11.89 8.38 -44.39
N ARG A 543 -11.44 7.22 -44.85
CA ARG A 543 -12.29 6.19 -45.42
C ARG A 543 -12.17 4.93 -44.58
N TYR A 544 -13.31 4.45 -44.11
CA TYR A 544 -13.41 3.19 -43.40
C TYR A 544 -13.93 2.08 -44.33
N ASN A 545 -13.44 0.86 -44.14
CA ASN A 545 -13.89 -0.32 -44.89
C ASN A 545 -15.33 -0.74 -44.52
N ARG A 546 -15.86 -0.23 -43.40
CA ARG A 546 -17.22 -0.41 -42.90
C ARG A 546 -17.66 0.82 -42.10
N PRO A 547 -18.97 1.07 -41.91
CA PRO A 547 -19.43 2.13 -41.03
C PRO A 547 -18.94 1.92 -39.58
N VAL A 548 -18.34 2.96 -38.99
CA VAL A 548 -17.83 2.98 -37.62
C VAL A 548 -18.55 4.03 -36.79
N THR A 549 -18.69 3.78 -35.49
CA THR A 549 -19.34 4.73 -34.57
C THR A 549 -18.29 5.71 -34.09
N LEU A 550 -18.46 6.99 -34.41
CA LEU A 550 -17.51 8.05 -34.05
C LEU A 550 -18.03 8.85 -32.85
N SER A 551 -17.23 8.92 -31.81
CA SER A 551 -17.57 9.52 -30.51
C SER A 551 -16.75 10.76 -30.18
N LYS A 552 -15.52 10.86 -30.69
CA LYS A 552 -14.67 12.04 -30.48
C LYS A 552 -13.72 12.27 -31.64
N LEU A 553 -13.37 13.52 -31.89
CA LEU A 553 -12.26 13.92 -32.73
C LEU A 553 -11.30 14.79 -31.92
N THR A 554 -10.02 14.49 -31.95
CA THR A 554 -8.96 15.36 -31.43
C THR A 554 -7.97 15.70 -32.54
N VAL A 555 -7.68 16.98 -32.71
CA VAL A 555 -6.65 17.48 -33.62
C VAL A 555 -5.53 18.10 -32.79
N SER A 556 -4.30 17.80 -33.17
CA SER A 556 -3.10 18.37 -32.59
C SER A 556 -2.45 19.35 -33.58
N CYS A 557 -2.29 20.60 -33.14
CA CYS A 557 -1.67 21.67 -33.92
C CYS A 557 -0.54 22.32 -33.13
N LEU A 558 0.48 22.85 -33.79
CA LEU A 558 1.52 23.65 -33.11
C LEU A 558 1.10 25.12 -33.04
N ASN A 559 1.36 25.77 -31.90
CA ASN A 559 1.39 27.23 -31.78
C ASN A 559 2.84 27.68 -31.54
N ALA A 560 3.38 28.51 -32.41
CA ALA A 560 4.69 29.14 -32.26
C ALA A 560 4.66 30.49 -32.95
N ALA A 561 3.99 31.47 -32.32
CA ALA A 561 3.62 32.72 -32.98
C ALA A 561 4.84 33.49 -33.50
N ALA A 562 5.95 33.49 -32.77
CA ALA A 562 7.21 34.12 -33.21
C ALA A 562 7.76 33.53 -34.52
N SER A 563 7.44 32.26 -34.82
CA SER A 563 7.77 31.57 -36.07
C SER A 563 6.61 31.59 -37.08
N TRP A 564 5.60 32.43 -36.85
CA TRP A 564 4.44 32.66 -37.70
C TRP A 564 3.49 31.45 -37.76
N ILE A 565 3.65 30.50 -36.83
CA ILE A 565 2.82 29.30 -36.71
C ILE A 565 1.68 29.62 -35.74
N LEU A 566 0.46 29.60 -36.25
CA LEU A 566 -0.74 29.85 -35.47
C LEU A 566 -1.53 28.55 -35.28
N PRO A 567 -2.27 28.42 -34.18
CA PRO A 567 -3.25 27.35 -34.02
C PRO A 567 -4.33 27.47 -35.11
N ALA A 568 -5.08 26.39 -35.31
CA ALA A 568 -6.21 26.42 -36.23
C ALA A 568 -7.20 27.53 -35.84
N GLU A 569 -7.81 28.18 -36.83
CA GLU A 569 -8.89 29.14 -36.59
C GLU A 569 -10.12 28.40 -36.03
N LYS A 570 -10.45 27.27 -36.66
CA LYS A 570 -11.48 26.33 -36.26
C LYS A 570 -11.27 24.97 -36.93
N ILE A 571 -11.95 23.95 -36.44
CA ILE A 571 -11.98 22.62 -37.04
C ILE A 571 -13.43 22.28 -37.37
N GLU A 572 -13.69 21.93 -38.62
CA GLU A 572 -15.01 21.49 -39.08
C GLU A 572 -14.97 20.01 -39.45
N VAL A 573 -16.06 19.30 -39.17
CA VAL A 573 -16.23 17.90 -39.52
C VAL A 573 -17.44 17.72 -40.41
N TYR A 574 -17.26 16.93 -41.45
CA TYR A 574 -18.30 16.54 -42.39
C TYR A 574 -18.31 15.02 -42.53
N THR A 575 -19.46 14.47 -42.88
CA THR A 575 -19.65 13.01 -43.01
C THR A 575 -20.27 12.67 -44.34
N SER A 576 -20.00 11.46 -44.81
CA SER A 576 -20.60 10.94 -46.02
C SER A 576 -20.85 9.44 -45.91
N ALA A 577 -21.98 9.00 -46.46
CA ALA A 577 -22.28 7.59 -46.65
C ALA A 577 -21.66 7.02 -47.94
N ASP A 578 -21.44 7.87 -48.96
CA ASP A 578 -21.06 7.47 -50.32
C ASP A 578 -19.67 7.95 -50.78
N GLY A 579 -19.03 8.80 -49.98
CA GLY A 579 -17.71 9.38 -50.27
C GLY A 579 -17.73 10.47 -51.35
N LYS A 580 -18.91 10.91 -51.79
CA LYS A 580 -19.07 11.94 -52.83
C LYS A 580 -19.67 13.21 -52.27
N ARG A 581 -20.75 13.09 -51.48
CA ARG A 581 -21.39 14.23 -50.84
C ARG A 581 -21.11 14.20 -49.35
N PHE A 582 -20.47 15.25 -48.86
CA PHE A 582 -20.17 15.44 -47.45
C PHE A 582 -21.13 16.45 -46.84
N ASP A 583 -21.89 16.03 -45.84
CA ASP A 583 -22.79 16.90 -45.09
C ASP A 583 -22.10 17.34 -43.80
N PHE A 584 -22.24 18.63 -43.46
CA PHE A 584 -21.67 19.23 -42.25
C PHE A 584 -22.20 18.52 -41.01
N TRP A 585 -21.30 18.15 -40.10
CA TRP A 585 -21.63 17.57 -38.81
C TRP A 585 -21.57 18.64 -37.73
N ASP A 586 -20.36 19.14 -37.44
CA ASP A 586 -20.12 20.06 -36.32
C ASP A 586 -18.79 20.82 -36.50
N GLU A 587 -18.57 21.85 -35.68
CA GLU A 587 -17.32 22.61 -35.62
C GLU A 587 -16.86 22.90 -34.19
N VAL A 588 -15.55 23.08 -34.02
CA VAL A 588 -14.94 23.44 -32.73
C VAL A 588 -13.87 24.51 -32.93
N PHE A 589 -13.78 25.43 -31.97
CA PHE A 589 -12.77 26.50 -31.94
C PHE A 589 -11.69 26.15 -30.91
N PRO A 590 -10.40 26.15 -31.30
CA PRO A 590 -9.30 25.91 -30.38
C PRO A 590 -9.30 26.90 -29.21
N GLN A 591 -9.08 26.39 -28.00
CA GLN A 591 -8.91 27.21 -26.81
C GLN A 591 -7.41 27.44 -26.58
N VAL A 592 -6.92 28.63 -26.91
CA VAL A 592 -5.48 28.95 -26.90
C VAL A 592 -5.15 29.78 -25.66
N SER A 593 -4.42 29.22 -24.72
CA SER A 593 -3.95 29.92 -23.53
C SER A 593 -2.54 30.49 -23.73
N GLY A 594 -2.39 31.46 -24.64
CA GLY A 594 -1.28 32.42 -24.72
C GLY A 594 0.18 31.94 -24.84
N ASN A 595 0.48 30.64 -24.79
CA ASN A 595 1.85 30.10 -24.77
C ASN A 595 2.16 29.29 -26.04
N ASP A 596 3.43 29.28 -26.44
CA ASP A 596 3.96 28.40 -27.50
C ASP A 596 3.89 26.92 -27.08
N GLY A 597 3.62 26.03 -28.04
CA GLY A 597 3.55 24.59 -27.86
C GLY A 597 2.37 23.93 -28.57
N THR A 598 2.21 22.63 -28.37
CA THR A 598 1.12 21.85 -28.97
C THR A 598 -0.24 22.20 -28.37
N VAL A 599 -1.21 22.48 -29.24
CA VAL A 599 -2.60 22.78 -28.94
C VAL A 599 -3.45 21.59 -29.38
N PHE A 600 -4.04 20.90 -28.40
CA PHE A 600 -5.03 19.85 -28.65
C PHE A 600 -6.43 20.44 -28.68
N THR A 601 -7.13 20.29 -29.79
CA THR A 601 -8.53 20.71 -29.92
C THR A 601 -9.40 19.47 -30.05
N THR A 602 -10.35 19.32 -29.14
CA THR A 602 -11.19 18.13 -29.04
C THR A 602 -12.65 18.48 -29.23
N MET A 603 -13.36 17.67 -30.01
CA MET A 603 -14.79 17.78 -30.28
C MET A 603 -15.49 16.46 -29.98
N GLU A 604 -16.59 16.53 -29.24
CA GLU A 604 -17.46 15.39 -28.98
C GLU A 604 -18.34 15.14 -30.22
N LEU A 605 -18.32 13.91 -30.73
CA LEU A 605 -19.16 13.45 -31.83
C LEU A 605 -20.31 12.62 -31.24
N THR A 606 -21.56 12.92 -31.59
CA THR A 606 -22.76 12.31 -30.97
C THR A 606 -22.98 10.81 -31.28
N GLY A 607 -21.94 10.05 -31.64
CA GLY A 607 -22.01 8.59 -31.82
C GLY A 607 -22.65 8.14 -33.13
N ARG A 608 -22.54 8.90 -34.22
CA ARG A 608 -23.10 8.49 -35.53
C ARG A 608 -22.24 7.42 -36.18
N LYS A 609 -22.87 6.58 -37.00
CA LYS A 609 -22.21 5.54 -37.78
C LYS A 609 -21.90 6.03 -39.17
N GLU A 610 -20.63 6.19 -39.49
CA GLU A 610 -20.20 6.80 -40.75
C GLU A 610 -19.08 6.00 -41.39
N ARG A 611 -19.02 6.05 -42.74
CA ARG A 611 -17.98 5.37 -43.53
C ARG A 611 -16.92 6.33 -44.04
N PHE A 612 -17.28 7.59 -44.26
CA PHE A 612 -16.36 8.62 -44.72
C PHE A 612 -16.45 9.84 -43.82
N LEU A 613 -15.29 10.33 -43.38
CA LEU A 613 -15.15 11.55 -42.59
C LEU A 613 -14.31 12.53 -43.39
N LYS A 614 -14.71 13.79 -43.44
CA LYS A 614 -13.87 14.90 -43.90
C LYS A 614 -13.64 15.83 -42.72
N VAL A 615 -12.37 16.13 -42.45
CA VAL A 615 -11.97 17.08 -41.41
C VAL A 615 -11.29 18.26 -42.10
N VAL A 616 -11.75 19.47 -41.78
CA VAL A 616 -11.20 20.72 -42.30
C VAL A 616 -10.61 21.48 -41.12
N ILE A 617 -9.29 21.58 -41.08
CA ILE A 617 -8.56 22.34 -40.09
C ILE A 617 -8.24 23.70 -40.72
N LYS A 618 -8.98 24.73 -40.30
CA LYS A 618 -8.91 26.06 -40.90
C LYS A 618 -7.63 26.78 -40.49
N ASN A 619 -6.93 27.31 -41.47
CA ASN A 619 -5.82 28.23 -41.25
C ASN A 619 -6.39 29.65 -41.13
N SER A 620 -5.82 30.47 -40.24
CA SER A 620 -6.12 31.90 -40.14
C SER A 620 -5.81 32.69 -41.42
N ALA A 621 -5.18 32.04 -42.41
CA ALA A 621 -4.72 32.53 -43.70
C ALA A 621 -3.58 33.55 -43.60
N VAL A 622 -3.73 34.57 -42.77
CA VAL A 622 -2.73 35.62 -42.54
C VAL A 622 -2.50 35.87 -41.05
N LEU A 623 -1.35 36.44 -40.74
CA LEU A 623 -0.99 36.84 -39.38
C LEU A 623 -1.87 38.03 -38.92
N PRO A 624 -2.41 37.99 -37.69
CA PRO A 624 -3.39 38.96 -37.21
C PRO A 624 -2.76 40.34 -36.95
N GLU A 625 -3.61 41.35 -36.85
CA GLU A 625 -3.23 42.70 -36.45
C GLU A 625 -2.52 42.69 -35.07
N GLY A 626 -1.40 43.40 -34.96
CA GLY A 626 -0.55 43.41 -33.76
C GLY A 626 0.59 42.39 -33.77
N HIS A 627 0.62 41.45 -34.73
CA HIS A 627 1.77 40.59 -34.96
C HIS A 627 2.87 41.33 -35.76
N PRO A 628 4.18 41.13 -35.50
CA PRO A 628 5.26 41.79 -36.26
C PRO A 628 5.23 41.56 -37.78
N GLY A 629 4.60 40.46 -38.22
CA GLY A 629 4.38 40.10 -39.62
C GLY A 629 2.94 40.27 -40.11
N ALA A 630 2.11 41.11 -39.47
CA ALA A 630 0.69 41.25 -39.79
C ALA A 630 0.40 41.33 -41.30
N GLY A 631 -0.60 40.56 -41.76
CA GLY A 631 -0.99 40.47 -43.16
C GLY A 631 -0.15 39.54 -44.05
N GLN A 632 0.96 38.98 -43.56
CA GLN A 632 1.68 37.90 -44.24
C GLN A 632 0.99 36.54 -44.01
N PRO A 633 1.19 35.54 -44.89
CA PRO A 633 0.63 34.20 -44.70
C PRO A 633 0.99 33.58 -43.35
N ALA A 634 0.00 32.98 -42.68
CA ALA A 634 0.20 32.23 -41.44
C ALA A 634 0.51 30.76 -41.72
N TRP A 635 1.38 30.17 -40.93
CA TRP A 635 1.65 28.74 -40.94
C TRP A 635 0.65 28.00 -40.05
N LEU A 636 0.09 26.92 -40.57
CA LEU A 636 -0.65 25.90 -39.84
C LEU A 636 0.18 24.62 -39.82
N PHE A 637 0.47 24.11 -38.62
CA PHE A 637 1.23 22.87 -38.43
C PHE A 637 0.34 21.83 -37.74
N VAL A 638 0.21 20.65 -38.35
CA VAL A 638 -0.64 19.55 -37.86
C VAL A 638 0.18 18.26 -37.81
N ASP A 639 0.16 17.56 -36.68
CA ASP A 639 0.86 16.28 -36.47
C ASP A 639 -0.10 15.10 -36.32
N GLU A 640 -1.20 15.21 -35.55
CA GLU A 640 -2.11 14.08 -35.31
C GLU A 640 -3.60 14.47 -35.39
N VAL A 641 -4.43 13.58 -35.97
CA VAL A 641 -5.90 13.68 -35.98
C VAL A 641 -6.52 12.38 -35.47
N VAL A 642 -6.88 12.31 -34.20
CA VAL A 642 -7.40 11.10 -33.57
C VAL A 642 -8.92 11.06 -33.61
N VAL A 643 -9.47 9.94 -34.06
CA VAL A 643 -10.90 9.65 -34.00
C VAL A 643 -11.16 8.50 -33.02
N GLU A 644 -12.11 8.68 -32.09
CA GLU A 644 -12.50 7.70 -31.06
C GLU A 644 -13.82 6.99 -31.31
#